data_AF-A0A2A9NP44-F1
#
_entry.id   AF-A0A2A9NP44-F1
#
_cell.length_a   1.000
_cell.length_b   1.000
_cell.length_c   1.000
_cell.angle_alpha   90.00
_cell.angle_beta   90.00
_cell.angle_gamma   90.00
#
_symmetry.space_group_name_H-M   'P 1'
#
loop_
_entity.id
_entity.type
_entity.pdbx_description
1 polymer ?
#
loop_
_entity_poly.entity_id
_entity_poly.type
_entity_poly.pdbx_seq_one_letter_code
_entity_poly.pdbx_strand_id
1 'polypeptide(L)'
;MYSDDDLDFYFDSEFSESESESDSSVDIRVYKNSLPYLSHEFTRILELLNNKQSCYSTNIIDEDAPNPWLQIEGIGSIGIPLSERDAKLIQEHAIEVIPLSKNRDCKDSGCVWEIGAQFLECENPDWNVFLEQKLEGNVRALIQGPSEPFEFELCKLVLHGAGSTPTKYDVSDNAIGSLLISLPSRFTGGQIQITYNSQTQTYEPSTSFYDGATALAWYNVADHYSEPISSGYRFSLLYKIVHPPPAVSELLLPNIMQHVESELSRLLSLWSTAPKGTESSPDLVAVVLQERYSLEDINTGMACIKGPDAQQLSLFRTLTEKHGYMLCLAGYELQYPHLDNAADAWPWPYIYGGRRVDSSKGNITDMVDLKGNKLIHGVELAIDVNVSVALNPSEDDESDYVKYQTSLDGWDESTFLVMNCYYRTVLVIFKKDNKEEIMFSAYGLPYALDKLLTFDVADSPTVDENTIIEAIIKCTREEDVPERQRAMQELASHALRRKDFHLWTRVIGVLNSIEDIGTAILFEGFETFGLGRTLPLYGDLISHEKSLDRKVQFTYNFSRHASSIDDQFKAIQWINNQISRAIIDYKEGCNYDIPLIITLAHKGWAMQLCNLGSSGHVFEYEFATSLASVLQQEKQTILASVLEQSTQNRIEYSGSQSYSAHIDAFIDRLVNCSVQASLTWLSDYPWNTELRNLYIQRVIYLVWLCAFTRRTEACERVLALTHHTRSLKSTVKFYYMPLASESRQLFSTLKTGPCWTPFSRYMQRLIGRYLTTLLGTKTYNPRLFTLASFCPCKDCAQVYEFLQQPYVPRRIFKMSTKASFHVIRRPAICHLGLITEIVYVGGRIRGVLVTKPPKMLKAARWEGRLEQAREFLAAIGTDEEIALIMGDRYPALLRALPLRGWATKFC
;
A
#
# COMPACT_ATOMS: atom_id res chain seq x y z
N MET A 1 22.83 -26.30 -41.02
CA MET A 1 24.01 -25.44 -41.23
C MET A 1 23.67 -24.09 -40.64
N TYR A 2 24.60 -23.53 -39.87
CA TYR A 2 24.48 -22.45 -38.88
C TYR A 2 23.90 -22.87 -37.52
N SER A 3 24.52 -22.58 -36.38
CA SER A 3 25.91 -22.66 -35.87
C SER A 3 25.81 -22.09 -34.46
N ASP A 4 26.28 -22.86 -33.47
CA ASP A 4 26.53 -22.41 -32.10
C ASP A 4 27.57 -21.27 -32.06
N ASP A 5 27.50 -20.45 -31.01
CA ASP A 5 28.47 -19.48 -30.42
C ASP A 5 27.59 -18.43 -29.68
N ASP A 6 27.67 -18.08 -28.39
CA ASP A 6 28.70 -18.16 -27.36
C ASP A 6 28.03 -18.21 -25.96
N LEU A 7 28.54 -19.06 -25.08
CA LEU A 7 28.22 -19.16 -23.65
C LEU A 7 29.57 -19.31 -22.94
N ASP A 8 30.01 -18.27 -22.21
CA ASP A 8 31.28 -18.20 -21.45
C ASP A 8 31.31 -16.79 -20.81
N PHE A 9 31.59 -16.48 -19.54
CA PHE A 9 32.36 -17.10 -18.46
C PHE A 9 31.84 -16.57 -17.09
N TYR A 10 31.73 -17.45 -16.09
CA TYR A 10 31.80 -17.10 -14.66
C TYR A 10 33.21 -17.43 -14.18
N PHE A 11 33.89 -16.50 -13.51
CA PHE A 11 35.13 -16.79 -12.77
C PHE A 11 35.02 -16.21 -11.35
N ASP A 12 35.25 -17.11 -10.39
CA ASP A 12 35.50 -16.85 -8.98
C ASP A 12 36.79 -16.04 -8.76
N SER A 13 36.78 -15.18 -7.74
CA SER A 13 37.99 -14.74 -7.00
C SER A 13 37.59 -14.32 -5.58
N GLU A 14 37.72 -15.23 -4.62
CA GLU A 14 38.80 -15.22 -3.60
C GLU A 14 38.54 -14.22 -2.45
N PHE A 15 37.95 -14.78 -1.38
CA PHE A 15 38.04 -14.28 -0.01
C PHE A 15 39.50 -14.31 0.44
N SER A 16 40.02 -13.16 0.88
CA SER A 16 41.22 -13.10 1.72
C SER A 16 40.80 -12.57 3.09
N GLU A 17 40.89 -13.44 4.09
CA GLU A 17 40.83 -13.09 5.51
C GLU A 17 42.19 -12.51 5.90
N SER A 18 42.18 -11.30 6.46
CA SER A 18 43.28 -10.79 7.28
C SER A 18 42.69 -10.24 8.57
N GLU A 19 42.93 -10.98 9.65
CA GLU A 19 42.78 -10.50 11.02
C GLU A 19 43.80 -9.38 11.28
N SER A 20 43.35 -8.23 11.75
CA SER A 20 44.20 -7.27 12.44
C SER A 20 43.44 -6.63 13.59
N GLU A 21 44.14 -6.59 14.72
CA GLU A 21 43.70 -6.30 16.07
C GLU A 21 43.14 -4.88 16.27
N SER A 22 42.37 -4.78 17.35
CA SER A 22 41.73 -3.64 17.97
C SER A 22 42.51 -2.33 17.99
N ASP A 23 41.87 -1.27 17.51
CA ASP A 23 42.12 0.10 17.97
C ASP A 23 40.77 0.80 18.13
N SER A 24 40.39 1.13 19.37
CA SER A 24 39.13 1.78 19.72
C SER A 24 39.26 3.28 19.52
N SER A 25 39.36 3.73 18.27
CA SER A 25 39.07 5.11 17.89
C SER A 25 37.61 5.18 17.44
N VAL A 26 36.84 6.08 18.05
CA VAL A 26 35.53 6.46 17.53
C VAL A 26 35.79 7.22 16.24
N ASP A 27 35.79 6.47 15.13
CA ASP A 27 35.85 7.00 13.77
C ASP A 27 34.55 7.76 13.52
N ILE A 28 34.54 9.07 13.81
CA ILE A 28 33.55 9.98 13.21
C ILE A 28 33.89 10.01 11.72
N ARG A 29 33.29 9.06 10.98
CA ARG A 29 33.24 9.12 9.53
C ARG A 29 32.50 10.39 9.17
N VAL A 30 33.25 11.45 8.85
CA VAL A 30 32.73 12.57 8.09
C VAL A 30 32.36 12.01 6.73
N TYR A 31 31.13 11.51 6.61
CA TYR A 31 30.52 11.18 5.34
C TYR A 31 30.49 12.47 4.53
N LYS A 32 31.47 12.61 3.63
CA LYS A 32 31.56 13.69 2.66
C LYS A 32 30.58 13.49 1.49
N ASN A 33 29.41 12.93 1.80
CA ASN A 33 28.23 12.85 0.96
C ASN A 33 27.08 13.41 1.82
N SER A 34 26.57 14.58 1.48
CA SER A 34 25.33 15.11 2.04
C SER A 34 24.28 13.99 2.07
N LEU A 35 23.66 13.75 3.22
CA LEU A 35 22.54 12.82 3.28
C LEU A 35 21.46 13.29 2.28
N PRO A 36 20.76 12.39 1.57
CA PRO A 36 19.92 12.78 0.43
C PRO A 36 18.74 13.69 0.81
N TYR A 37 18.27 13.59 2.06
CA TYR A 37 17.05 14.27 2.54
C TYR A 37 17.33 15.38 3.55
N LEU A 38 16.51 16.43 3.51
CA LEU A 38 16.57 17.55 4.46
C LEU A 38 16.35 17.08 5.91
N SER A 39 15.44 16.14 6.12
CA SER A 39 15.17 15.48 7.42
C SER A 39 16.44 14.93 8.08
N HIS A 40 17.33 14.30 7.30
CA HIS A 40 18.57 13.70 7.79
C HIS A 40 19.57 14.76 8.27
N GLU A 41 19.67 15.91 7.61
CA GLU A 41 20.53 17.01 8.08
C GLU A 41 19.95 17.65 9.35
N PHE A 42 18.62 17.74 9.49
CA PHE A 42 17.97 18.13 10.75
C PHE A 42 18.31 17.14 11.87
N THR A 43 18.15 15.83 11.63
CA THR A 43 18.52 14.77 12.57
C THR A 43 19.96 14.93 13.02
N ARG A 44 20.91 15.03 12.08
CA ARG A 44 22.35 15.16 12.38
C ARG A 44 22.67 16.37 13.26
N ILE A 45 22.08 17.54 12.97
CA ILE A 45 22.33 18.77 13.74
C ILE A 45 21.72 18.67 15.14
N LEU A 46 20.52 18.11 15.26
CA LEU A 46 19.83 17.97 16.55
C LEU A 46 20.44 16.85 17.41
N GLU A 47 20.91 15.77 16.81
CA GLU A 47 21.72 14.75 17.50
C GLU A 47 23.02 15.32 18.01
N LEU A 48 23.70 16.19 17.24
CA LEU A 48 24.88 16.90 17.72
C LEU A 48 24.55 17.74 18.97
N LEU A 49 23.43 18.48 18.95
CA LEU A 49 22.98 19.24 20.12
C LEU A 49 22.73 18.31 21.31
N ASN A 50 21.95 17.25 21.12
CA ASN A 50 21.57 16.31 22.19
C ASN A 50 22.80 15.59 22.78
N ASN A 51 23.69 15.09 21.93
CA ASN A 51 24.91 14.37 22.33
C ASN A 51 25.89 15.26 23.07
N LYS A 52 26.00 16.53 22.67
CA LYS A 52 26.90 17.45 23.37
C LYS A 52 26.31 17.99 24.66
N GLN A 53 24.99 18.16 24.70
CA GLN A 53 24.28 18.52 25.93
C GLN A 53 24.34 17.43 27.00
N SER A 54 24.58 16.16 26.64
CA SER A 54 24.71 15.05 27.60
C SER A 54 26.14 14.86 28.14
N CYS A 55 27.16 15.46 27.52
CA CYS A 55 28.57 15.36 27.91
C CYS A 55 29.08 16.57 28.74
N TYR A 56 28.24 17.10 29.64
CA TYR A 56 28.57 18.31 30.41
C TYR A 56 29.44 18.07 31.65
N SER A 57 29.55 16.83 32.10
CA SER A 57 30.39 16.41 33.23
C SER A 57 30.89 14.97 33.07
N THR A 58 31.98 14.64 33.76
CA THR A 58 32.53 13.28 33.83
C THR A 58 33.24 13.04 35.16
N ASN A 59 33.23 11.79 35.64
CA ASN A 59 34.07 11.35 36.74
C ASN A 59 35.09 10.31 36.27
N ILE A 60 36.27 10.35 36.88
CA ILE A 60 37.37 9.42 36.63
C ILE A 60 37.85 8.95 38.00
N ILE A 61 37.83 7.64 38.21
CA ILE A 61 38.39 7.00 39.40
C ILE A 61 39.69 6.37 38.98
N ASP A 62 40.80 6.80 39.58
CA ASP A 62 42.14 6.31 39.26
C ASP A 62 42.80 5.74 40.50
N GLU A 63 42.87 4.41 40.58
CA GLU A 63 43.44 3.66 41.70
C GLU A 63 44.94 3.90 41.87
N ASP A 64 45.65 4.24 40.78
CA ASP A 64 47.10 4.46 40.72
C ASP A 64 47.49 5.94 40.77
N ALA A 65 46.57 6.82 41.19
CA ALA A 65 46.86 8.26 41.27
C ALA A 65 48.05 8.55 42.19
N PRO A 66 49.11 9.23 41.72
CA PRO A 66 50.28 9.52 42.54
C PRO A 66 49.93 10.44 43.72
N ASN A 67 50.68 10.37 44.82
CA ASN A 67 50.46 11.28 45.94
C ASN A 67 51.03 12.67 45.60
N PRO A 68 50.28 13.78 45.71
CA PRO A 68 50.77 15.11 45.34
C PRO A 68 51.96 15.63 46.19
N TRP A 69 52.26 14.99 47.33
CA TRP A 69 53.17 15.53 48.36
C TRP A 69 52.82 16.98 48.69
N LEU A 70 51.56 17.17 49.10
CA LEU A 70 51.01 18.48 49.35
C LEU A 70 51.66 19.14 50.57
N GLN A 71 52.28 20.29 50.34
CA GLN A 71 52.76 21.22 51.36
C GLN A 71 51.76 22.35 51.52
N ILE A 72 51.46 22.69 52.77
CA ILE A 72 50.64 23.86 53.10
C ILE A 72 51.48 24.83 53.92
N GLU A 73 51.60 26.08 53.45
CA GLU A 73 52.33 27.13 54.17
C GLU A 73 51.75 27.31 55.58
N GLY A 74 52.61 27.20 56.60
CA GLY A 74 52.23 27.30 58.02
C GLY A 74 51.91 25.97 58.71
N ILE A 75 51.60 24.89 57.98
CA ILE A 75 51.37 23.54 58.53
C ILE A 75 52.54 22.60 58.19
N GLY A 76 53.04 22.65 56.94
CA GLY A 76 54.01 21.70 56.38
C GLY A 76 53.35 20.58 55.56
N SER A 77 54.04 19.45 55.42
CA SER A 77 53.60 18.33 54.57
C SER A 77 52.36 17.64 55.14
N ILE A 78 51.33 17.47 54.33
CA ILE A 78 50.12 16.73 54.69
C ILE A 78 50.23 15.28 54.21
N GLY A 79 50.00 14.34 55.12
CA GLY A 79 49.92 12.91 54.79
C GLY A 79 48.60 12.56 54.11
N ILE A 80 48.68 11.81 53.02
CA ILE A 80 47.53 11.19 52.34
C ILE A 80 47.67 9.67 52.47
N PRO A 81 46.63 8.93 52.90
CA PRO A 81 45.26 9.37 53.19
C PRO A 81 45.12 10.33 54.38
N LEU A 82 44.23 11.31 54.28
CA LEU A 82 44.11 12.38 55.28
C LEU A 82 43.76 11.82 56.67
N SER A 83 44.56 12.20 57.67
CA SER A 83 44.31 11.85 59.07
C SER A 83 43.41 12.88 59.77
N GLU A 84 42.67 12.47 60.80
CA GLU A 84 41.85 13.39 61.59
C GLU A 84 42.69 14.47 62.30
N ARG A 85 43.95 14.15 62.62
CA ARG A 85 44.89 15.12 63.20
C ARG A 85 45.19 16.23 62.20
N ASP A 86 45.53 15.87 60.97
CA ASP A 86 45.89 16.83 59.93
C ASP A 86 44.68 17.61 59.45
N ALA A 87 43.49 16.98 59.40
CA ALA A 87 42.23 17.67 59.15
C ALA A 87 41.99 18.81 60.16
N LYS A 88 42.22 18.57 61.46
CA LYS A 88 42.08 19.60 62.51
C LYS A 88 43.12 20.72 62.37
N LEU A 89 44.36 20.40 62.00
CA LEU A 89 45.39 21.41 61.74
C LEU A 89 45.00 22.30 60.55
N ILE A 90 44.44 21.71 59.50
CA ILE A 90 43.92 22.45 58.34
C ILE A 90 42.77 23.37 58.78
N GLN A 91 41.85 22.90 59.63
CA GLN A 91 40.76 23.75 60.16
C GLN A 91 41.27 24.99 60.90
N GLU A 92 42.38 24.89 61.65
CA GLU A 92 42.95 26.01 62.40
C GLU A 92 43.59 27.09 61.51
N HIS A 93 44.05 26.72 60.32
CA HIS A 93 44.78 27.61 59.40
C HIS A 93 43.96 28.02 58.16
N ALA A 94 42.87 27.31 57.89
CA ALA A 94 42.00 27.56 56.73
C ALA A 94 40.93 28.62 57.02
N ILE A 95 40.39 29.19 55.95
CA ILE A 95 39.28 30.13 56.04
C ILE A 95 37.98 29.33 56.10
N GLU A 96 37.20 29.53 57.16
CA GLU A 96 35.86 28.95 57.28
C GLU A 96 34.90 29.64 56.29
N VAL A 97 34.27 28.85 55.42
CA VAL A 97 33.26 29.33 54.46
C VAL A 97 31.92 29.39 55.15
N ILE A 98 31.46 30.61 55.45
CA ILE A 98 30.15 30.86 56.06
C ILE A 98 29.10 31.06 54.94
N PRO A 99 28.08 30.19 54.83
CA PRO A 99 27.03 30.36 53.81
C PRO A 99 26.19 31.61 54.09
N LEU A 100 25.86 32.34 53.02
CA LEU A 100 25.10 33.61 53.01
C LEU A 100 23.72 33.56 53.72
N SER A 101 23.20 32.37 54.01
CA SER A 101 21.84 32.13 54.51
C SER A 101 21.69 31.97 56.02
N LYS A 102 22.72 32.19 56.85
CA LYS A 102 22.63 31.97 58.32
C LYS A 102 23.13 33.13 59.20
N ASN A 103 22.38 33.37 60.29
CA ASN A 103 22.76 34.23 61.42
C ASN A 103 23.87 33.58 62.26
N ARG A 104 24.77 34.40 62.82
CA ARG A 104 26.06 34.05 63.45
C ARG A 104 26.01 33.21 64.76
N ASP A 105 24.86 32.68 65.16
CA ASP A 105 24.66 32.13 66.53
C ASP A 105 24.58 30.58 66.65
N CYS A 106 24.87 29.82 65.59
CA CYS A 106 24.82 28.35 65.64
C CYS A 106 26.22 27.72 65.65
N LYS A 107 26.71 27.31 66.83
CA LYS A 107 28.04 26.67 67.03
C LYS A 107 28.16 25.20 66.58
N ASP A 108 27.10 24.59 66.05
CA ASP A 108 27.04 23.14 65.74
C ASP A 108 26.68 22.84 64.26
N SER A 109 26.91 23.77 63.33
CA SER A 109 26.74 23.50 61.89
C SER A 109 28.08 23.11 61.29
N GLY A 110 28.18 21.96 60.62
CA GLY A 110 29.44 21.52 60.00
C GLY A 110 29.96 22.53 58.99
N CYS A 111 31.22 22.87 59.10
CA CYS A 111 31.83 23.94 58.33
C CYS A 111 32.59 23.36 57.12
N VAL A 112 32.71 24.18 56.09
CA VAL A 112 33.58 23.94 54.93
C VAL A 112 34.77 24.88 55.09
N TRP A 113 35.98 24.38 54.91
CA TRP A 113 37.20 25.17 55.04
C TRP A 113 37.95 25.23 53.72
N GLU A 114 38.48 26.40 53.38
CA GLU A 114 39.21 26.65 52.15
C GLU A 114 40.60 27.23 52.40
N ILE A 115 41.58 26.77 51.61
CA ILE A 115 42.93 27.34 51.54
C ILE A 115 43.21 27.70 50.08
N GLY A 116 43.58 28.95 49.82
CA GLY A 116 43.89 29.43 48.47
C GLY A 116 45.19 28.83 47.92
N ALA A 117 45.26 28.66 46.59
CA ALA A 117 46.40 28.04 45.91
C ALA A 117 47.75 28.69 46.19
N GLN A 118 47.81 29.98 46.52
CA GLN A 118 49.06 30.67 46.85
C GLN A 118 49.77 30.12 48.10
N PHE A 119 49.07 29.34 48.92
CA PHE A 119 49.60 28.70 50.13
C PHE A 119 49.83 27.19 49.95
N LEU A 120 49.66 26.66 48.74
CA LEU A 120 49.71 25.24 48.43
C LEU A 120 50.84 24.96 47.45
N GLU A 121 51.64 23.93 47.72
CA GLU A 121 52.69 23.46 46.82
C GLU A 121 52.60 21.93 46.68
N CYS A 122 52.56 21.44 45.43
CA CYS A 122 52.59 20.01 45.12
C CYS A 122 54.01 19.64 44.69
N GLU A 123 54.77 18.99 45.57
CA GLU A 123 56.20 18.73 45.35
C GLU A 123 56.46 17.48 44.48
N ASN A 124 55.45 16.61 44.27
CA ASN A 124 55.64 15.39 43.48
C ASN A 124 55.57 15.66 41.96
N PRO A 125 56.67 15.44 41.19
CA PRO A 125 56.64 15.59 39.73
C PRO A 125 55.68 14.62 39.03
N ASP A 126 55.50 13.42 39.57
CA ASP A 126 54.59 12.41 39.00
C ASP A 126 53.12 12.87 39.06
N TRP A 127 52.78 13.76 40.01
CA TRP A 127 51.46 14.40 40.08
C TRP A 127 51.20 15.28 38.87
N ASN A 128 52.19 16.07 38.45
CA ASN A 128 52.06 16.92 37.27
C ASN A 128 51.94 16.08 36.00
N VAL A 129 52.72 14.99 35.88
CA VAL A 129 52.60 14.04 34.76
C VAL A 129 51.21 13.40 34.73
N PHE A 130 50.66 13.00 35.89
CA PHE A 130 49.31 12.46 36.00
C PHE A 130 48.25 13.47 35.51
N LEU A 131 48.34 14.73 35.96
CA LEU A 131 47.43 15.80 35.53
C LEU A 131 47.52 16.06 34.02
N GLU A 132 48.73 16.27 33.50
CA GLU A 132 48.94 16.74 32.12
C GLU A 132 48.82 15.64 31.05
N GLN A 133 49.14 14.38 31.38
CA GLN A 133 49.18 13.30 30.37
C GLN A 133 48.01 12.32 30.48
N LYS A 134 47.66 11.91 31.70
CA LYS A 134 46.62 10.87 31.93
C LYS A 134 45.25 11.52 32.11
N LEU A 135 45.15 12.45 33.05
CA LEU A 135 43.86 13.03 33.43
C LEU A 135 43.35 14.00 32.36
N GLU A 136 44.22 14.83 31.77
CA GLU A 136 43.87 15.72 30.66
C GLU A 136 43.24 14.95 29.49
N GLY A 137 43.92 13.92 29.00
CA GLY A 137 43.47 13.14 27.84
C GLY A 137 42.13 12.44 28.10
N ASN A 138 41.95 11.87 29.30
CA ASN A 138 40.70 11.22 29.70
C ASN A 138 39.55 12.22 29.86
N VAL A 139 39.79 13.34 30.56
CA VAL A 139 38.78 14.40 30.73
C VAL A 139 38.37 14.92 29.36
N ARG A 140 39.33 15.24 28.49
CA ARG A 140 39.07 15.75 27.13
C ARG A 140 38.29 14.77 26.26
N ALA A 141 38.60 13.48 26.31
CA ALA A 141 37.86 12.46 25.57
C ALA A 141 36.41 12.32 26.07
N LEU A 142 36.21 12.29 27.40
CA LEU A 142 34.90 12.02 28.01
C LEU A 142 33.94 13.21 27.96
N ILE A 143 34.42 14.43 28.16
CA ILE A 143 33.61 15.66 28.00
C ILE A 143 33.54 16.12 26.53
N GLN A 144 34.13 15.36 25.62
CA GLN A 144 34.29 15.67 24.20
C GLN A 144 34.78 17.11 23.94
N GLY A 145 35.86 17.46 24.65
CA GLY A 145 36.53 18.74 24.55
C GLY A 145 37.18 19.01 23.20
N PRO A 146 37.74 20.21 22.99
CA PRO A 146 38.49 20.59 21.79
C PRO A 146 39.64 19.64 21.47
N SER A 147 40.12 19.73 20.23
CA SER A 147 41.29 18.98 19.79
C SER A 147 42.57 19.44 20.49
N GLU A 148 42.62 20.72 20.89
CA GLU A 148 43.72 21.31 21.64
C GLU A 148 43.74 20.85 23.12
N PRO A 149 44.93 20.67 23.71
CA PRO A 149 45.05 20.26 25.11
C PRO A 149 44.63 21.38 26.08
N PHE A 150 44.16 20.97 27.25
CA PHE A 150 43.85 21.87 28.37
C PHE A 150 45.01 22.01 29.35
N GLU A 151 44.99 23.09 30.13
CA GLU A 151 45.83 23.23 31.31
C GLU A 151 44.95 23.24 32.58
N PHE A 152 45.40 22.52 33.62
CA PHE A 152 44.77 22.52 34.94
C PHE A 152 45.53 23.45 35.87
N GLU A 153 44.90 24.54 36.31
CA GLU A 153 45.50 25.48 37.26
C GLU A 153 44.85 25.34 38.64
N LEU A 154 45.65 25.02 39.66
CA LEU A 154 45.17 24.84 41.04
C LEU A 154 44.60 26.16 41.57
N CYS A 155 43.36 26.12 42.08
CA CYS A 155 42.68 27.29 42.63
C CYS A 155 42.66 27.29 44.16
N LYS A 156 42.24 26.17 44.75
CA LYS A 156 42.10 26.04 46.20
C LYS A 156 42.00 24.60 46.64
N LEU A 157 42.30 24.39 47.92
CA LEU A 157 42.00 23.20 48.68
C LEU A 157 40.70 23.40 49.43
N VAL A 158 39.82 22.40 49.40
CA VAL A 158 38.53 22.41 50.09
C VAL A 158 38.42 21.20 51.01
N LEU A 159 38.16 21.46 52.29
CA LEU A 159 37.94 20.45 53.32
C LEU A 159 36.47 20.51 53.78
N HIS A 160 35.73 19.42 53.58
CA HIS A 160 34.36 19.29 54.09
C HIS A 160 34.38 18.45 55.36
N GLY A 161 33.81 18.95 56.45
CA GLY A 161 33.61 18.19 57.69
C GLY A 161 32.19 17.61 57.84
N ALA A 162 32.00 16.76 58.84
CA ALA A 162 30.68 16.23 59.20
C ALA A 162 29.66 17.34 59.49
N GLY A 163 28.48 17.24 58.88
CA GLY A 163 27.41 18.23 58.95
C GLY A 163 27.59 19.43 58.01
N SER A 164 28.51 19.36 57.03
CA SER A 164 28.79 20.45 56.09
C SER A 164 27.53 20.94 55.37
N THR A 165 27.37 22.24 55.17
CA THR A 165 26.27 22.75 54.34
C THR A 165 26.44 22.38 52.86
N PRO A 166 25.35 22.33 52.08
CA PRO A 166 25.45 22.19 50.63
C PRO A 166 26.39 23.25 50.06
N THR A 167 27.37 22.82 49.27
CA THR A 167 28.47 23.68 48.82
C THR A 167 28.39 23.88 47.31
N LYS A 168 28.45 25.14 46.86
CA LYS A 168 28.76 25.51 45.48
C LYS A 168 30.22 25.95 45.42
N TYR A 169 30.96 25.42 44.47
CA TYR A 169 32.35 25.84 44.24
C TYR A 169 32.37 27.11 43.39
N ASP A 170 32.81 28.22 43.99
CA ASP A 170 33.08 29.45 43.25
C ASP A 170 34.41 29.32 42.50
N VAL A 171 34.35 29.41 41.17
CA VAL A 171 35.51 29.38 40.26
C VAL A 171 35.46 30.64 39.40
N SER A 172 36.60 31.26 39.17
CA SER A 172 36.71 32.54 38.44
C SER A 172 36.18 32.46 36.99
N ASP A 173 35.56 33.54 36.50
CA ASP A 173 34.88 33.64 35.19
C ASP A 173 35.75 33.30 33.95
N ASN A 174 37.08 33.28 34.06
CA ASN A 174 37.98 33.10 32.91
C ASN A 174 38.31 31.64 32.57
N ALA A 175 37.55 30.66 33.09
CA ALA A 175 37.79 29.22 32.89
C ALA A 175 36.60 28.55 32.18
N ILE A 176 36.89 27.57 31.30
CA ILE A 176 35.84 26.82 30.56
C ILE A 176 35.11 25.82 31.45
N GLY A 177 35.80 25.32 32.48
CA GLY A 177 35.32 24.27 33.34
C GLY A 177 36.11 24.19 34.63
N SER A 178 35.69 23.27 35.48
CA SER A 178 36.25 23.01 36.80
C SER A 178 36.57 21.54 36.94
N LEU A 179 37.65 21.24 37.66
CA LEU A 179 38.08 19.88 37.98
C LEU A 179 38.26 19.78 39.51
N LEU A 180 37.50 18.91 40.14
CA LEU A 180 37.59 18.60 41.57
C LEU A 180 38.23 17.23 41.74
N ILE A 181 39.41 17.19 42.34
CA ILE A 181 40.10 15.94 42.67
C ILE A 181 39.91 15.66 44.15
N SER A 182 39.12 14.65 44.48
CA SER A 182 38.99 14.14 45.85
C SER A 182 40.12 13.17 46.13
N LEU A 183 40.94 13.52 47.13
CA LEU A 183 42.08 12.74 47.59
C LEU A 183 41.64 11.71 48.65
N PRO A 184 42.38 10.60 48.82
CA PRO A 184 42.08 9.56 49.80
C PRO A 184 41.80 10.12 51.20
N SER A 185 40.58 9.95 51.69
CA SER A 185 40.12 10.46 52.99
C SER A 185 38.89 9.67 53.49
N ARG A 186 38.67 9.62 54.80
CA ARG A 186 37.52 8.91 55.40
C ARG A 186 36.32 9.85 55.52
N PHE A 187 35.27 9.58 54.76
CA PHE A 187 33.99 10.28 54.88
C PHE A 187 32.81 9.42 54.41
N THR A 188 31.59 9.83 54.76
CA THR A 188 30.33 9.24 54.24
C THR A 188 29.37 10.34 53.79
N GLY A 189 28.70 10.14 52.64
CA GLY A 189 27.83 11.14 52.03
C GLY A 189 28.59 12.11 51.12
N GLY A 190 28.00 13.26 50.83
CA GLY A 190 28.63 14.28 49.96
C GLY A 190 28.55 13.98 48.47
N GLN A 191 27.44 13.39 48.02
CA GLN A 191 27.16 13.23 46.59
C GLN A 191 27.25 14.58 45.88
N ILE A 192 27.80 14.60 44.68
CA ILE A 192 27.91 15.81 43.87
C ILE A 192 26.93 15.71 42.72
N GLN A 193 25.99 16.63 42.66
CA GLN A 193 25.02 16.71 41.59
C GLN A 193 25.41 17.82 40.63
N ILE A 194 25.49 17.48 39.36
CA ILE A 194 25.78 18.42 38.27
C ILE A 194 24.57 18.41 37.34
N THR A 195 24.00 19.60 37.14
CA THR A 195 22.78 19.83 36.39
C THR A 195 23.05 20.77 35.23
N TYR A 196 22.69 20.34 34.03
CA TYR A 196 22.72 21.18 32.84
C TYR A 196 21.47 20.89 32.01
N ASN A 197 20.77 21.92 31.54
CA ASN A 197 19.56 21.80 30.73
C ASN A 197 18.48 20.84 31.29
N SER A 198 18.23 20.90 32.60
CA SER A 198 17.27 20.02 33.31
C SER A 198 17.65 18.54 33.35
N GLN A 199 18.84 18.16 32.89
CA GLN A 199 19.44 16.85 33.11
C GLN A 199 20.36 16.94 34.33
N THR A 200 20.24 16.00 35.27
CA THR A 200 21.05 15.95 36.49
C THR A 200 21.81 14.64 36.55
N GLN A 201 23.13 14.71 36.68
CA GLN A 201 24.03 13.58 36.90
C GLN A 201 24.52 13.66 38.34
N THR A 202 24.41 12.53 39.05
CA THR A 202 24.83 12.41 40.45
C THR A 202 26.08 11.55 40.51
N TYR A 203 27.12 12.09 41.13
CA TYR A 203 28.40 11.43 41.29
C TYR A 203 28.67 11.15 42.76
N GLU A 204 29.13 9.94 43.04
CA GLU A 204 29.61 9.54 44.36
C GLU A 204 31.14 9.52 44.35
N PRO A 205 31.81 10.47 45.03
CA PRO A 205 33.25 10.42 45.20
C PRO A 205 33.65 9.15 45.97
N SER A 206 34.76 8.51 45.60
CA SER A 206 35.18 7.29 46.29
C SER A 206 35.40 7.54 47.78
N THR A 207 34.87 6.64 48.61
CA THR A 207 35.05 6.63 50.08
C THR A 207 36.16 5.67 50.52
N SER A 208 36.85 5.04 49.56
CA SER A 208 37.99 4.14 49.82
C SER A 208 39.13 4.89 50.49
N PHE A 209 39.50 4.47 51.70
CA PHE A 209 40.61 5.07 52.44
C PHE A 209 41.98 4.71 51.85
N TYR A 210 42.08 3.67 51.02
CA TYR A 210 43.34 3.13 50.49
C TYR A 210 43.45 3.13 48.97
N ASP A 211 42.36 3.40 48.24
CA ASP A 211 42.31 3.23 46.79
C ASP A 211 42.07 4.58 46.12
N GLY A 212 43.06 5.05 45.36
CA GLY A 212 42.94 6.05 44.30
C GLY A 212 42.47 7.48 44.63
N ALA A 213 42.55 8.35 43.62
CA ALA A 213 41.92 9.67 43.61
C ALA A 213 40.68 9.66 42.72
N THR A 214 39.62 10.38 43.11
CA THR A 214 38.44 10.58 42.24
C THR A 214 38.48 11.99 41.67
N ALA A 215 38.64 12.10 40.37
CA ALA A 215 38.58 13.34 39.62
C ALA A 215 37.18 13.54 39.03
N LEU A 216 36.57 14.68 39.28
CA LEU A 216 35.28 15.09 38.74
C LEU A 216 35.46 16.37 37.94
N ALA A 217 35.16 16.34 36.64
CA ALA A 217 35.27 17.51 35.76
C ALA A 217 33.91 17.91 35.21
N TRP A 218 33.66 19.21 35.08
CA TRP A 218 32.44 19.75 34.48
C TRP A 218 32.67 21.12 33.84
N TYR A 219 31.80 21.48 32.90
CA TYR A 219 31.80 22.83 32.33
C TYR A 219 31.16 23.85 33.29
N ASN A 220 31.69 25.06 33.37
CA ASN A 220 31.21 26.09 34.30
C ASN A 220 29.81 26.62 33.96
N VAL A 221 29.27 26.29 32.77
CA VAL A 221 27.88 26.55 32.39
C VAL A 221 26.88 25.61 33.06
N ALA A 222 27.34 24.50 33.64
CA ALA A 222 26.52 23.58 34.40
C ALA A 222 26.37 24.07 35.85
N ASP A 223 25.17 23.97 36.39
CA ASP A 223 24.91 24.18 37.81
C ASP A 223 25.42 22.96 38.58
N HIS A 224 26.19 23.17 39.65
CA HIS A 224 26.65 22.09 40.52
C HIS A 224 26.30 22.35 41.97
N TYR A 225 26.13 21.27 42.73
CA TYR A 225 26.08 21.33 44.18
C TYR A 225 26.62 20.05 44.81
N SER A 226 27.37 20.19 45.90
CA SER A 226 27.76 19.06 46.74
C SER A 226 26.81 18.94 47.93
N GLU A 227 26.29 17.75 48.18
CA GLU A 227 25.51 17.44 49.38
C GLU A 227 26.36 17.50 50.66
N PRO A 228 25.72 17.61 51.84
CA PRO A 228 26.36 17.49 53.14
C PRO A 228 27.13 16.17 53.37
N ILE A 229 28.29 16.26 54.01
CA ILE A 229 29.01 15.10 54.56
C ILE A 229 28.34 14.67 55.87
N SER A 230 28.00 13.40 56.01
CA SER A 230 27.35 12.86 57.22
C SER A 230 28.35 12.48 58.32
N SER A 231 29.54 12.01 57.95
CA SER A 231 30.62 11.68 58.90
C SER A 231 31.99 11.80 58.23
N GLY A 232 33.04 12.09 59.02
CA GLY A 232 34.42 12.18 58.55
C GLY A 232 34.76 13.50 57.85
N TYR A 233 35.80 13.46 57.00
CA TYR A 233 36.35 14.61 56.28
C TYR A 233 36.59 14.27 54.81
N ARG A 234 36.03 15.05 53.88
CA ARG A 234 36.37 14.95 52.45
C ARG A 234 37.43 15.98 52.11
N PHE A 235 38.55 15.50 51.58
CA PHE A 235 39.70 16.33 51.20
C PHE A 235 39.81 16.45 49.69
N SER A 236 39.65 17.67 49.15
CA SER A 236 39.60 17.88 47.70
C SER A 236 40.46 19.05 47.24
N LEU A 237 41.08 18.90 46.07
CA LEU A 237 41.76 19.97 45.33
C LEU A 237 40.87 20.44 44.18
N LEU A 238 40.64 21.74 44.09
CA LEU A 238 39.86 22.35 43.03
C LEU A 238 40.80 23.05 42.04
N TYR A 239 40.72 22.61 40.79
CA TYR A 239 41.43 23.14 39.64
C TYR A 239 40.45 23.85 38.70
N LYS A 240 40.90 24.91 38.03
CA LYS A 240 40.21 25.48 36.88
C LYS A 240 40.81 24.88 35.60
N ILE A 241 39.95 24.63 34.62
CA ILE A 241 40.35 24.18 33.29
C ILE A 241 40.50 25.44 32.44
N VAL A 242 41.73 25.75 32.01
CA VAL A 242 42.05 26.94 31.22
C VAL A 242 42.58 26.54 29.85
N HIS A 243 42.31 27.42 28.88
CA HIS A 243 42.82 27.31 27.53
C HIS A 243 44.05 28.21 27.32
N PRO A 244 45.03 27.77 26.52
CA PRO A 244 45.91 28.71 25.83
C PRO A 244 45.10 29.48 24.76
N PRO A 245 45.23 30.82 24.65
CA PRO A 245 44.44 31.62 23.68
C PRO A 245 45.06 31.65 22.26
N PRO A 246 44.27 31.72 21.16
CA PRO A 246 42.99 31.07 20.88
C PRO A 246 43.00 30.22 19.58
N ALA A 247 42.35 29.06 19.62
CA ALA A 247 41.45 28.60 18.57
C ALA A 247 40.13 28.30 19.28
N VAL A 248 39.17 29.22 19.18
CA VAL A 248 37.86 29.06 19.79
C VAL A 248 37.16 27.93 19.04
N SER A 249 37.14 26.73 19.62
CA SER A 249 36.41 25.62 19.03
C SER A 249 34.91 25.90 19.16
N GLU A 250 34.24 26.12 18.02
CA GLU A 250 32.80 26.41 17.93
C GLU A 250 31.93 25.30 18.54
N LEU A 251 32.49 24.11 18.76
CA LEU A 251 31.81 22.91 19.24
C LEU A 251 31.95 22.67 20.76
N LEU A 252 32.46 23.64 21.51
CA LEU A 252 32.44 23.64 22.97
C LEU A 252 31.03 23.92 23.51
N LEU A 253 30.60 23.27 24.60
CA LEU A 253 29.27 23.43 25.20
C LEU A 253 28.73 24.88 25.30
N PRO A 254 29.54 25.91 25.64
CA PRO A 254 29.12 27.32 25.59
C PRO A 254 28.77 27.86 24.19
N ASN A 255 29.35 27.31 23.12
CA ASN A 255 29.27 27.81 21.74
C ASN A 255 28.36 26.98 20.82
N ILE A 256 27.94 25.77 21.25
CA ILE A 256 27.18 24.82 20.42
C ILE A 256 25.83 25.39 19.99
N MET A 257 25.13 26.12 20.87
CA MET A 257 23.84 26.72 20.50
C MET A 257 23.98 27.68 19.33
N GLN A 258 25.04 28.49 19.30
CA GLN A 258 25.29 29.44 18.22
C GLN A 258 25.65 28.72 16.91
N HIS A 259 26.45 27.65 17.01
CA HIS A 259 26.78 26.81 15.86
C HIS A 259 25.53 26.13 15.28
N VAL A 260 24.71 25.50 16.13
CA VAL A 260 23.45 24.85 15.76
C VAL A 260 22.47 25.86 15.16
N GLU A 261 22.33 27.05 15.76
CA GLU A 261 21.50 28.13 15.22
C GLU A 261 21.96 28.54 13.82
N SER A 262 23.28 28.64 13.60
CA SER A 262 23.85 29.00 12.30
C SER A 262 23.61 27.94 11.22
N GLU A 263 23.75 26.65 11.56
CA GLU A 263 23.53 25.55 10.64
C GLU A 263 22.04 25.35 10.33
N LEU A 264 21.15 25.45 11.32
CA LEU A 264 19.71 25.41 11.10
C LEU A 264 19.24 26.62 10.27
N SER A 265 19.77 27.82 10.52
CA SER A 265 19.49 29.00 9.68
C SER A 265 19.89 28.76 8.23
N ARG A 266 21.06 28.14 8.00
CA ARG A 266 21.56 27.78 6.67
C ARG A 266 20.63 26.76 6.00
N LEU A 267 20.20 25.71 6.71
CA LEU A 267 19.28 24.70 6.19
C LEU A 267 17.90 25.28 5.84
N LEU A 268 17.30 26.09 6.72
CA LEU A 268 16.01 26.74 6.45
C LEU A 268 16.09 27.68 5.24
N SER A 269 17.24 28.34 5.06
CA SER A 269 17.51 29.16 3.88
C SER A 269 17.63 28.33 2.60
N LEU A 270 18.32 27.20 2.64
CA LEU A 270 18.41 26.28 1.49
C LEU A 270 17.05 25.68 1.12
N TRP A 271 16.27 25.27 2.11
CA TRP A 271 14.90 24.80 1.88
C TRP A 271 14.01 25.91 1.28
N SER A 272 14.27 27.17 1.63
CA SER A 272 13.51 28.30 1.07
C SER A 272 13.70 28.44 -0.46
N THR A 273 14.92 28.16 -0.96
CA THR A 273 15.32 28.35 -2.36
C THR A 273 15.30 27.08 -3.20
N ALA A 274 15.13 25.90 -2.59
CA ALA A 274 15.07 24.62 -3.30
C ALA A 274 13.85 24.54 -4.24
N PRO A 275 13.99 23.96 -5.45
CA PRO A 275 12.87 23.74 -6.37
C PRO A 275 11.83 22.79 -5.77
N LYS A 276 10.53 23.10 -5.87
CA LYS A 276 9.44 22.22 -5.40
C LYS A 276 9.55 20.81 -6.00
N GLY A 277 9.26 19.80 -5.20
CA GLY A 277 9.25 18.38 -5.61
C GLY A 277 10.62 17.70 -5.65
N THR A 278 11.66 18.32 -5.08
CA THR A 278 12.97 17.67 -4.89
C THR A 278 13.07 17.05 -3.48
N GLU A 279 13.96 16.08 -3.31
CA GLU A 279 14.26 15.44 -2.00
C GLU A 279 14.74 16.46 -0.94
N SER A 280 15.23 17.63 -1.39
CA SER A 280 15.65 18.76 -0.55
C SER A 280 14.54 19.80 -0.32
N SER A 281 13.32 19.57 -0.82
CA SER A 281 12.17 20.46 -0.67
C SER A 281 10.90 19.70 -0.23
N PRO A 282 10.89 19.05 0.94
CA PRO A 282 9.65 18.49 1.47
C PRO A 282 8.61 19.59 1.69
N ASP A 283 7.33 19.21 1.65
CA ASP A 283 6.22 20.14 1.94
C ASP A 283 6.19 20.54 3.41
N LEU A 284 6.61 19.63 4.30
CA LEU A 284 6.77 19.81 5.73
C LEU A 284 7.95 18.99 6.27
N VAL A 285 8.49 19.39 7.42
CA VAL A 285 9.44 18.60 8.21
C VAL A 285 8.86 18.42 9.60
N ALA A 286 8.79 17.18 10.09
CA ALA A 286 8.37 16.83 11.43
C ALA A 286 9.60 16.42 12.26
N VAL A 287 9.88 17.14 13.34
CA VAL A 287 10.96 16.83 14.29
C VAL A 287 10.35 16.09 15.47
N VAL A 288 10.76 14.85 15.71
CA VAL A 288 10.30 14.06 16.87
C VAL A 288 10.85 14.64 18.17
N LEU A 289 9.97 14.87 19.13
CA LEU A 289 10.31 15.36 20.47
C LEU A 289 10.73 14.22 21.39
N GLN A 290 11.52 14.54 22.41
CA GLN A 290 12.00 13.54 23.37
C GLN A 290 10.88 13.07 24.29
N GLU A 291 10.09 14.01 24.81
CA GLU A 291 8.96 13.70 25.70
C GLU A 291 7.68 13.39 24.93
N ARG A 292 6.82 12.59 25.55
CA ARG A 292 5.49 12.26 25.03
C ARG A 292 4.45 13.15 25.70
N TYR A 293 3.86 14.06 24.92
CA TYR A 293 2.81 14.95 25.40
C TYR A 293 1.43 14.36 25.10
N SER A 294 0.51 14.45 26.05
CA SER A 294 -0.87 14.00 25.82
C SER A 294 -1.58 14.93 24.83
N LEU A 295 -2.66 14.45 24.21
CA LEU A 295 -3.45 15.28 23.30
C LEU A 295 -4.05 16.51 24.00
N GLU A 296 -4.46 16.39 25.27
CA GLU A 296 -4.96 17.52 26.06
C GLU A 296 -3.86 18.57 26.28
N ASP A 297 -2.63 18.12 26.54
CA ASP A 297 -1.48 19.00 26.71
C ASP A 297 -1.10 19.70 25.40
N ILE A 298 -1.06 18.97 24.28
CA ILE A 298 -0.79 19.54 22.94
C ILE A 298 -1.75 20.69 22.63
N ASN A 299 -3.04 20.56 22.97
CA ASN A 299 -4.04 21.61 22.76
C ASN A 299 -3.75 22.91 23.54
N THR A 300 -2.89 22.90 24.55
CA THR A 300 -2.44 24.12 25.26
C THR A 300 -1.31 24.86 24.53
N GLY A 301 -0.85 24.34 23.39
CA GLY A 301 0.19 24.94 22.55
C GLY A 301 1.56 24.91 23.25
N MET A 302 2.30 26.02 23.19
CA MET A 302 3.64 26.12 23.77
C MET A 302 3.72 25.83 25.27
N ALA A 303 2.63 26.01 26.03
CA ALA A 303 2.63 25.90 27.48
C ALA A 303 2.89 24.47 28.00
N CYS A 304 2.67 23.45 27.18
CA CYS A 304 2.89 22.06 27.60
C CYS A 304 4.35 21.61 27.53
N ILE A 305 5.16 22.21 26.66
CA ILE A 305 6.51 21.73 26.35
C ILE A 305 7.47 22.06 27.50
N LYS A 306 8.28 21.07 27.92
CA LYS A 306 9.18 21.16 29.07
C LYS A 306 10.57 20.64 28.72
N GLY A 307 11.55 20.93 29.59
CA GLY A 307 12.88 20.34 29.53
C GLY A 307 13.64 20.65 28.21
N PRO A 308 14.37 19.66 27.65
CA PRO A 308 15.13 19.82 26.40
C PRO A 308 14.28 20.26 25.20
N ASP A 309 13.04 19.76 25.08
CA ASP A 309 12.14 20.10 23.98
C ASP A 309 11.79 21.60 23.97
N ALA A 310 11.69 22.23 25.15
CA ALA A 310 11.39 23.67 25.25
C ALA A 310 12.53 24.53 24.69
N GLN A 311 13.79 24.07 24.82
CA GLN A 311 14.94 24.73 24.24
C GLN A 311 14.94 24.60 22.71
N GLN A 312 14.69 23.40 22.20
CA GLN A 312 14.56 23.16 20.75
C GLN A 312 13.42 24.01 20.16
N LEU A 313 12.27 24.06 20.83
CA LEU A 313 11.15 24.92 20.44
C LEU A 313 11.56 26.40 20.38
N SER A 314 12.27 26.90 21.40
CA SER A 314 12.70 28.31 21.44
C SER A 314 13.64 28.67 20.28
N LEU A 315 14.53 27.74 19.93
CA LEU A 315 15.44 27.85 18.80
C LEU A 315 14.67 27.87 17.47
N PHE A 316 13.83 26.86 17.23
CA PHE A 316 13.05 26.78 16.00
C PHE A 316 12.08 27.95 15.86
N ARG A 317 11.49 28.45 16.94
CA ARG A 317 10.61 29.61 16.89
C ARG A 317 11.33 30.85 16.37
N THR A 318 12.52 31.14 16.90
CA THR A 318 13.30 32.32 16.50
C THR A 318 13.70 32.23 15.02
N LEU A 319 14.10 31.04 14.58
CA LEU A 319 14.53 30.77 13.21
C LEU A 319 13.36 30.75 12.21
N THR A 320 12.25 30.11 12.57
CA THR A 320 11.08 29.98 11.68
C THR A 320 10.37 31.32 11.47
N GLU A 321 10.25 32.14 12.52
CA GLU A 321 9.71 33.51 12.42
C GLU A 321 10.54 34.37 11.45
N LYS A 322 11.88 34.25 11.47
CA LYS A 322 12.80 34.98 10.58
C LYS A 322 12.67 34.57 9.11
N HIS A 323 12.41 33.30 8.85
CA HIS A 323 12.39 32.73 7.49
C HIS A 323 10.98 32.48 6.92
N GLY A 324 9.92 32.88 7.62
CA GLY A 324 8.54 32.77 7.11
C GLY A 324 7.94 31.35 7.20
N TYR A 325 8.47 30.52 8.10
CA TYR A 325 7.94 29.19 8.36
C TYR A 325 6.90 29.22 9.49
N MET A 326 5.93 28.30 9.42
CA MET A 326 4.98 28.03 10.48
C MET A 326 5.48 26.88 11.35
N LEU A 327 5.21 26.97 12.65
CA LEU A 327 5.58 25.98 13.64
C LEU A 327 4.33 25.45 14.34
N CYS A 328 4.15 24.13 14.34
CA CYS A 328 2.99 23.45 14.90
C CYS A 328 3.42 22.27 15.78
N LEU A 329 2.54 21.86 16.70
CA LEU A 329 2.66 20.62 17.46
C LEU A 329 1.66 19.62 16.94
N ALA A 330 2.02 18.35 16.88
CA ALA A 330 1.11 17.30 16.43
C ALA A 330 1.45 15.95 17.08
N GLY A 331 0.47 15.05 17.09
CA GLY A 331 0.71 13.63 17.28
C GLY A 331 1.29 13.01 16.01
N TYR A 332 2.15 12.01 16.17
CA TYR A 332 2.78 11.28 15.07
C TYR A 332 2.72 9.79 15.33
N GLU A 333 2.17 9.04 14.38
CA GLU A 333 2.15 7.59 14.38
C GLU A 333 3.04 7.07 13.25
N LEU A 334 3.99 6.19 13.60
CA LEU A 334 4.86 5.48 12.68
C LEU A 334 4.54 3.99 12.72
N GLN A 335 4.43 3.37 11.54
CA GLN A 335 4.15 1.94 11.40
C GLN A 335 5.24 1.25 10.58
N TYR A 336 5.90 0.24 11.16
CA TYR A 336 6.91 -0.61 10.53
C TYR A 336 6.44 -2.07 10.40
N PRO A 337 6.62 -2.74 9.26
CA PRO A 337 6.31 -4.17 9.16
C PRO A 337 7.34 -5.04 9.88
N HIS A 338 6.85 -6.05 10.60
CA HIS A 338 7.68 -7.00 11.33
C HIS A 338 8.34 -8.01 10.37
N LEU A 339 9.67 -8.06 10.34
CA LEU A 339 10.48 -8.83 9.38
C LEU A 339 10.38 -10.37 9.53
N ASP A 340 10.02 -10.89 10.70
CA ASP A 340 10.06 -12.34 10.98
C ASP A 340 9.00 -13.17 10.24
N ASN A 341 7.94 -12.57 9.70
CA ASN A 341 6.92 -13.30 8.93
C ASN A 341 7.20 -13.40 7.43
N ALA A 342 8.26 -12.75 6.91
CA ALA A 342 8.59 -12.75 5.49
C ALA A 342 9.42 -13.97 5.04
N ALA A 343 9.98 -14.74 5.99
CA ALA A 343 10.83 -15.89 5.67
C ALA A 343 10.02 -17.18 5.38
N ASP A 344 8.83 -17.35 5.97
CA ASP A 344 8.06 -18.60 5.91
C ASP A 344 6.81 -18.54 5.01
N ALA A 345 6.43 -17.36 4.51
CA ALA A 345 5.45 -17.21 3.45
C ALA A 345 6.19 -17.11 2.11
N TRP A 346 6.09 -18.15 1.27
CA TRP A 346 6.50 -18.24 -0.15
C TRP A 346 7.31 -17.06 -0.75
N PRO A 347 8.50 -17.29 -1.32
CA PRO A 347 9.36 -16.22 -1.81
C PRO A 347 8.73 -15.48 -3.01
N TRP A 348 8.12 -14.33 -2.75
CA TRP A 348 7.76 -13.34 -3.78
C TRP A 348 8.55 -12.02 -3.66
N PRO A 349 9.90 -12.01 -3.71
CA PRO A 349 10.64 -10.81 -4.06
C PRO A 349 10.90 -10.74 -5.57
N TYR A 350 9.86 -10.82 -6.41
CA TYR A 350 9.98 -10.51 -7.85
C TYR A 350 8.67 -9.99 -8.45
N ILE A 351 8.41 -8.69 -8.30
CA ILE A 351 7.67 -7.92 -9.32
C ILE A 351 8.48 -6.67 -9.65
N TYR A 352 9.11 -6.72 -10.82
CA TYR A 352 9.58 -5.63 -11.69
C TYR A 352 10.03 -4.31 -11.04
N GLY A 353 11.36 -4.12 -10.98
CA GLY A 353 11.96 -2.78 -11.08
C GLY A 353 12.55 -2.21 -9.79
N GLY A 354 13.52 -2.90 -9.18
CA GLY A 354 14.70 -2.27 -8.56
C GLY A 354 14.52 -1.10 -7.58
N ARG A 355 13.39 -0.98 -6.88
CA ARG A 355 13.24 -0.09 -5.72
C ARG A 355 12.84 -0.93 -4.51
N ARG A 356 13.59 -0.79 -3.41
CA ARG A 356 13.07 -1.15 -2.08
C ARG A 356 11.78 -0.35 -1.91
N VAL A 357 10.64 -1.03 -1.78
CA VAL A 357 9.41 -0.37 -1.35
C VAL A 357 9.57 -0.18 0.15
N ASP A 358 9.98 1.03 0.55
CA ASP A 358 9.94 1.44 1.95
C ASP A 358 8.49 1.29 2.41
N SER A 359 8.28 0.34 3.31
CA SER A 359 6.96 -0.08 3.78
C SER A 359 6.56 0.62 5.08
N SER A 360 7.39 1.55 5.55
CA SER A 360 7.13 2.42 6.69
C SER A 360 6.09 3.47 6.34
N LYS A 361 5.03 3.57 7.14
CA LYS A 361 3.98 4.59 7.01
C LYS A 361 4.03 5.55 8.19
N GLY A 362 4.06 6.84 7.92
CA GLY A 362 4.00 7.90 8.93
C GLY A 362 2.73 8.73 8.78
N ASN A 363 2.00 8.94 9.87
CA ASN A 363 0.78 9.75 9.90
C ASN A 363 0.88 10.83 10.97
N ILE A 364 0.60 12.08 10.61
CA ILE A 364 0.45 13.20 11.53
C ILE A 364 -1.03 13.31 11.93
N THR A 365 -1.30 13.47 13.22
CA THR A 365 -2.63 13.63 13.81
C THR A 365 -2.68 14.87 14.71
N ASP A 366 -3.86 15.47 14.84
CA ASP A 366 -4.11 16.54 15.82
C ASP A 366 -3.11 17.71 15.81
N MET A 367 -2.82 18.25 14.61
CA MET A 367 -1.90 19.37 14.45
C MET A 367 -2.50 20.69 14.95
N VAL A 368 -1.80 21.35 15.87
CA VAL A 368 -2.15 22.65 16.46
C VAL A 368 -1.03 23.66 16.27
N ASP A 369 -1.36 24.94 16.11
CA ASP A 369 -0.35 25.99 16.15
C ASP A 369 0.19 26.23 17.58
N LEU A 370 1.25 27.02 17.73
CA LEU A 370 1.84 27.32 19.05
C LEU A 370 0.89 28.03 20.03
N LYS A 371 -0.25 28.55 19.57
CA LYS A 371 -1.28 29.20 20.41
C LYS A 371 -2.40 28.22 20.81
N GLY A 372 -2.36 26.99 20.32
CA GLY A 372 -3.41 25.99 20.54
C GLY A 372 -4.57 26.05 19.55
N ASN A 373 -4.46 26.81 18.46
CA ASN A 373 -5.47 26.77 17.40
C ASN A 373 -5.33 25.47 16.60
N LYS A 374 -6.42 24.70 16.54
CA LYS A 374 -6.46 23.44 15.81
C LYS A 374 -6.41 23.67 14.30
N LEU A 375 -5.43 23.09 13.63
CA LEU A 375 -5.30 23.08 12.17
C LEU A 375 -5.81 21.75 11.62
N ILE A 376 -5.24 20.63 12.06
CA ILE A 376 -5.68 19.28 11.69
C ILE A 376 -6.31 18.63 12.91
N HIS A 377 -7.56 18.17 12.81
CA HIS A 377 -8.24 17.47 13.91
C HIS A 377 -9.24 16.45 13.37
N GLY A 378 -9.19 15.23 13.91
CA GLY A 378 -10.08 14.13 13.50
C GLY A 378 -9.79 13.53 12.12
N VAL A 379 -8.64 13.88 11.51
CA VAL A 379 -8.14 13.30 10.25
C VAL A 379 -6.64 13.03 10.36
N GLU A 380 -6.13 12.12 9.54
CA GLU A 380 -4.71 11.72 9.47
C GLU A 380 -4.06 12.32 8.21
N LEU A 381 -2.90 12.95 8.38
CA LEU A 381 -2.07 13.42 7.27
C LEU A 381 -0.93 12.43 7.04
N ALA A 382 -1.00 11.68 5.94
CA ALA A 382 0.06 10.76 5.54
C ALA A 382 1.31 11.52 5.08
N ILE A 383 2.48 11.09 5.54
CA ILE A 383 3.77 11.68 5.22
C ILE A 383 4.80 10.61 4.84
N ASP A 384 5.73 10.98 3.97
CA ASP A 384 6.92 10.17 3.70
C ASP A 384 7.88 10.30 4.87
N VAL A 385 8.10 9.18 5.58
CA VAL A 385 8.91 9.13 6.79
C VAL A 385 10.37 9.51 6.50
N ASN A 386 10.93 9.00 5.41
CA ASN A 386 12.35 9.19 5.10
C ASN A 386 12.65 10.63 4.66
N VAL A 387 11.70 11.25 3.96
CA VAL A 387 11.87 12.61 3.42
C VAL A 387 11.52 13.67 4.46
N SER A 388 10.49 13.44 5.29
CA SER A 388 9.85 14.49 6.09
C SER A 388 10.08 14.37 7.60
N VAL A 389 10.62 13.26 8.14
CA VAL A 389 10.72 13.05 9.60
C VAL A 389 12.17 13.05 10.07
N ALA A 390 12.49 13.89 11.06
CA ALA A 390 13.77 13.95 11.74
C ALA A 390 13.68 13.35 13.16
N LEU A 391 14.78 12.74 13.63
CA LEU A 391 14.87 12.03 14.92
C LEU A 391 13.87 10.85 15.06
N ASN A 392 13.68 10.11 13.97
CA ASN A 392 12.70 9.01 13.94
C ASN A 392 13.10 7.84 14.89
N PRO A 393 12.13 7.14 15.52
CA PRO A 393 12.43 5.93 16.28
C PRO A 393 13.11 4.85 15.43
N SER A 394 14.04 4.11 16.03
CA SER A 394 14.72 2.97 15.40
C SER A 394 13.81 1.74 15.36
N GLU A 395 14.06 0.81 14.42
CA GLU A 395 13.43 -0.52 14.43
C GLU A 395 13.78 -1.32 15.70
N ASP A 396 14.92 -1.02 16.32
CA ASP A 396 15.37 -1.63 17.58
C ASP A 396 14.63 -1.07 18.81
N ASP A 397 13.90 0.04 18.68
CA ASP A 397 13.15 0.63 19.79
C ASP A 397 11.92 -0.22 20.13
N GLU A 398 11.57 -0.28 21.41
CA GLU A 398 10.36 -0.96 21.87
C GLU A 398 9.11 -0.29 21.28
N SER A 399 8.30 -1.06 20.54
CA SER A 399 7.05 -0.58 19.93
C SER A 399 6.01 -0.27 20.99
N ASP A 400 5.21 0.77 20.79
CA ASP A 400 4.13 1.12 21.72
C ASP A 400 2.96 0.14 21.65
N TYR A 401 2.68 -0.38 20.44
CA TYR A 401 1.72 -1.46 20.22
C TYR A 401 1.95 -2.14 18.87
N VAL A 402 1.25 -3.26 18.66
CA VAL A 402 1.32 -4.06 17.44
C VAL A 402 -0.05 -4.10 16.76
N LYS A 403 -0.08 -3.85 15.45
CA LYS A 403 -1.28 -3.84 14.62
C LYS A 403 -1.25 -5.00 13.62
N TYR A 404 -2.37 -5.71 13.48
CA TYR A 404 -2.51 -6.81 12.52
C TYR A 404 -3.29 -6.33 11.30
N GLN A 405 -2.70 -6.44 10.11
CA GLN A 405 -3.32 -6.08 8.84
C GLN A 405 -3.47 -7.32 7.96
N THR A 406 -4.69 -7.69 7.59
CA THR A 406 -4.96 -8.74 6.60
C THR A 406 -4.65 -8.22 5.19
N SER A 407 -3.78 -8.91 4.45
CA SER A 407 -3.70 -8.69 3.00
C SER A 407 -4.87 -9.42 2.33
N LEU A 408 -5.65 -8.69 1.54
CA LEU A 408 -6.80 -9.18 0.79
C LEU A 408 -6.39 -9.43 -0.67
N ASP A 409 -5.29 -10.14 -0.86
CA ASP A 409 -4.87 -10.54 -2.20
C ASP A 409 -5.50 -11.91 -2.47
N GLY A 410 -6.65 -11.86 -3.15
CA GLY A 410 -7.59 -12.97 -3.23
C GLY A 410 -7.08 -14.18 -4.01
N TRP A 411 -6.33 -15.07 -3.36
CA TRP A 411 -6.24 -16.51 -3.64
C TRP A 411 -5.86 -17.21 -2.33
N ASP A 412 -6.74 -18.07 -1.82
CA ASP A 412 -6.58 -19.02 -0.69
C ASP A 412 -5.43 -18.80 0.31
N GLU A 413 -5.81 -18.58 1.58
CA GLU A 413 -5.02 -18.34 2.82
C GLU A 413 -4.79 -16.85 3.18
N SER A 414 -5.36 -16.42 4.32
CA SER A 414 -5.25 -15.07 4.86
C SER A 414 -3.90 -14.90 5.55
N THR A 415 -2.98 -14.14 4.96
CA THR A 415 -1.72 -13.77 5.61
C THR A 415 -1.94 -12.50 6.45
N PHE A 416 -1.57 -12.54 7.73
CA PHE A 416 -1.59 -11.38 8.62
C PHE A 416 -0.22 -10.71 8.58
N LEU A 417 -0.17 -9.46 8.11
CA LEU A 417 0.99 -8.58 8.27
C LEU A 417 0.94 -8.00 9.69
N VAL A 418 2.02 -8.18 10.44
CA VAL A 418 2.20 -7.62 11.77
C VAL A 418 2.98 -6.32 11.62
N MET A 419 2.43 -5.21 12.12
CA MET A 419 3.04 -3.89 12.07
C MET A 419 3.36 -3.42 13.49
N ASN A 420 4.61 -3.05 13.76
CA ASN A 420 5.02 -2.37 14.98
C ASN A 420 4.67 -0.88 14.85
N CYS A 421 3.97 -0.34 15.84
CA CYS A 421 3.48 1.03 15.83
C CYS A 421 4.13 1.86 16.94
N TYR A 422 4.56 3.07 16.60
CA TYR A 422 5.21 4.02 17.51
C TYR A 422 4.43 5.32 17.52
N TYR A 423 4.05 5.79 18.70
CA TYR A 423 3.36 7.06 18.90
C TYR A 423 4.29 8.07 19.56
N ARG A 424 4.50 9.22 18.93
CA ARG A 424 5.35 10.30 19.43
C ARG A 424 4.66 11.65 19.26
N THR A 425 5.19 12.67 19.92
CA THR A 425 4.83 14.07 19.66
C THR A 425 5.88 14.68 18.73
N VAL A 426 5.44 15.44 17.73
CA VAL A 426 6.32 16.06 16.75
C VAL A 426 6.12 17.58 16.67
N LEU A 427 7.21 18.25 16.34
CA LEU A 427 7.27 19.66 15.98
C LEU A 427 7.24 19.76 14.45
N VAL A 428 6.11 20.20 13.90
CA VAL A 428 5.87 20.26 12.45
C VAL A 428 6.22 21.66 11.93
N ILE A 429 7.13 21.71 10.97
CA ILE A 429 7.65 22.92 10.33
C ILE A 429 7.22 22.89 8.86
N PHE A 430 6.66 23.98 8.34
CA PHE A 430 6.37 24.12 6.91
C PHE A 430 6.30 25.59 6.49
N LYS A 431 6.47 25.88 5.19
CA LYS A 431 6.37 27.27 4.69
C LYS A 431 4.96 27.79 4.86
N LYS A 432 4.80 29.02 5.35
CA LYS A 432 3.47 29.62 5.58
C LYS A 432 2.59 29.62 4.31
N ASP A 433 3.20 29.79 3.15
CA ASP A 433 2.52 29.79 1.84
C ASP A 433 1.99 28.41 1.44
N ASN A 434 2.55 27.32 1.97
CA ASN A 434 2.09 25.94 1.72
C ASN A 434 0.94 25.52 2.64
N LYS A 435 0.45 26.41 3.52
CA LYS A 435 -0.60 26.08 4.48
C LYS A 435 -1.81 25.45 3.79
N GLU A 436 -2.31 26.05 2.71
CA GLU A 436 -3.51 25.58 2.03
C GLU A 436 -3.31 24.21 1.36
N GLU A 437 -2.10 23.92 0.86
CA GLU A 437 -1.72 22.63 0.25
C GLU A 437 -1.65 21.50 1.29
N ILE A 438 -1.15 21.79 2.50
CA ILE A 438 -1.12 20.84 3.61
C ILE A 438 -2.54 20.57 4.13
N MET A 439 -3.36 21.61 4.26
CA MET A 439 -4.75 21.46 4.69
C MET A 439 -5.56 20.65 3.67
N PHE A 440 -5.32 20.87 2.38
CA PHE A 440 -5.89 20.05 1.32
C PHE A 440 -5.43 18.58 1.40
N SER A 441 -4.14 18.34 1.68
CA SER A 441 -3.61 16.97 1.82
C SER A 441 -4.21 16.23 3.03
N ALA A 442 -4.58 16.94 4.09
CA ALA A 442 -5.18 16.36 5.30
C ALA A 442 -6.69 16.12 5.17
N TYR A 443 -7.44 17.10 4.65
CA TYR A 443 -8.91 17.07 4.62
C TYR A 443 -9.50 16.73 3.25
N GLY A 444 -8.70 16.74 2.18
CA GLY A 444 -9.13 16.45 0.82
C GLY A 444 -10.07 17.51 0.22
N LEU A 445 -10.98 17.03 -0.64
CA LEU A 445 -11.95 17.86 -1.36
C LEU A 445 -12.87 18.70 -0.47
N PRO A 446 -13.41 18.20 0.67
CA PRO A 446 -14.28 19.01 1.53
C PRO A 446 -13.68 20.37 1.92
N TYR A 447 -12.40 20.39 2.30
CA TYR A 447 -11.71 21.63 2.65
C TYR A 447 -11.58 22.59 1.46
N ALA A 448 -11.18 22.07 0.31
CA ALA A 448 -11.05 22.88 -0.89
C ALA A 448 -12.38 23.51 -1.32
N LEU A 449 -13.49 22.78 -1.18
CA LEU A 449 -14.82 23.29 -1.52
C LEU A 449 -15.30 24.38 -0.56
N ASP A 450 -15.16 24.16 0.74
CA ASP A 450 -15.52 25.18 1.73
C ASP A 450 -14.67 26.44 1.55
N LYS A 451 -13.38 26.28 1.25
CA LYS A 451 -12.48 27.41 0.96
C LYS A 451 -12.86 28.13 -0.33
N LEU A 452 -13.21 27.41 -1.39
CA LEU A 452 -13.63 27.97 -2.68
C LEU A 452 -14.84 28.91 -2.54
N LEU A 453 -15.73 28.65 -1.58
CA LEU A 453 -16.89 29.47 -1.28
C LEU A 453 -16.56 30.76 -0.52
N THR A 454 -15.39 30.83 0.12
CA THR A 454 -14.95 32.02 0.90
C THR A 454 -14.24 33.08 0.07
N PHE A 455 -13.82 32.76 -1.16
CA PHE A 455 -13.13 33.73 -2.02
C PHE A 455 -14.10 34.77 -2.60
N ASP A 456 -13.79 36.06 -2.41
CA ASP A 456 -14.54 37.17 -2.98
C ASP A 456 -14.38 37.23 -4.51
N VAL A 457 -15.46 37.62 -5.21
CA VAL A 457 -15.52 37.74 -6.68
C VAL A 457 -14.85 39.03 -7.19
N ALA A 458 -13.65 39.37 -6.68
CA ALA A 458 -12.88 40.54 -7.13
C ALA A 458 -12.20 40.29 -8.51
N ASP A 459 -11.79 41.36 -9.21
CA ASP A 459 -11.40 41.34 -10.64
C ASP A 459 -10.26 40.37 -11.02
N SER A 460 -9.42 39.89 -10.09
CA SER A 460 -8.38 38.90 -10.37
C SER A 460 -8.31 37.79 -9.32
N PRO A 461 -8.16 36.51 -9.72
CA PRO A 461 -8.07 35.41 -8.78
C PRO A 461 -6.80 35.50 -7.94
N THR A 462 -6.91 35.20 -6.64
CA THR A 462 -5.76 35.20 -5.73
C THR A 462 -4.84 33.99 -6.02
N VAL A 463 -3.59 34.02 -5.53
CA VAL A 463 -2.67 32.87 -5.65
C VAL A 463 -3.24 31.64 -4.93
N ASP A 464 -3.85 31.84 -3.76
CA ASP A 464 -4.48 30.79 -2.97
C ASP A 464 -5.71 30.20 -3.71
N GLU A 465 -6.54 31.05 -4.31
CA GLU A 465 -7.69 30.63 -5.10
C GLU A 465 -7.29 29.77 -6.30
N ASN A 466 -6.25 30.17 -7.04
CA ASN A 466 -5.72 29.35 -8.13
C ASN A 466 -5.16 28.02 -7.62
N THR A 467 -4.46 28.02 -6.47
CA THR A 467 -3.89 26.80 -5.88
C THR A 467 -4.99 25.80 -5.51
N ILE A 468 -6.08 26.28 -4.90
CA ILE A 468 -7.25 25.45 -4.58
C ILE A 468 -7.94 24.94 -5.86
N ILE A 469 -8.09 25.79 -6.88
CA ILE A 469 -8.66 25.38 -8.18
C ILE A 469 -7.82 24.28 -8.83
N GLU A 470 -6.48 24.42 -8.86
CA GLU A 470 -5.57 23.39 -9.40
C GLU A 470 -5.68 22.09 -8.61
N ALA A 471 -5.74 22.16 -7.29
CA ALA A 471 -5.87 21.00 -6.41
C ALA A 471 -7.17 20.24 -6.68
N ILE A 472 -8.30 20.94 -6.78
CA ILE A 472 -9.61 20.33 -7.12
C ILE A 472 -9.53 19.67 -8.50
N ILE A 473 -9.05 20.39 -9.53
CA ILE A 473 -8.95 19.86 -10.90
C ILE A 473 -8.05 18.62 -10.97
N LYS A 474 -6.94 18.62 -10.23
CA LYS A 474 -6.01 17.49 -10.19
C LYS A 474 -6.69 16.26 -9.59
N CYS A 475 -7.39 16.42 -8.46
CA CYS A 475 -8.08 15.32 -7.80
C CYS A 475 -9.29 14.80 -8.60
N THR A 476 -10.06 15.67 -9.25
CA THR A 476 -11.27 15.25 -9.99
C THR A 476 -10.98 14.56 -11.33
N ARG A 477 -9.71 14.46 -11.75
CA ARG A 477 -9.28 13.64 -12.90
C ARG A 477 -9.36 12.13 -12.60
N GLU A 478 -9.32 11.74 -11.34
CA GLU A 478 -9.45 10.34 -10.93
C GLU A 478 -10.96 9.98 -10.84
N GLU A 479 -11.38 8.84 -11.43
CA GLU A 479 -12.80 8.51 -11.60
C GLU A 479 -13.52 8.16 -10.28
N ASP A 480 -12.81 7.62 -9.28
CA ASP A 480 -13.40 7.03 -8.05
C ASP A 480 -13.33 7.94 -6.81
N VAL A 481 -13.11 9.25 -6.97
CA VAL A 481 -12.96 10.15 -5.83
C VAL A 481 -14.33 10.46 -5.17
N PRO A 482 -14.49 10.26 -3.85
CA PRO A 482 -15.68 10.67 -3.12
C PRO A 482 -15.96 12.17 -3.31
N GLU A 483 -17.23 12.55 -3.42
CA GLU A 483 -17.67 13.95 -3.65
C GLU A 483 -17.25 14.60 -4.98
N ARG A 484 -16.66 13.86 -5.93
CA ARG A 484 -16.25 14.38 -7.25
C ARG A 484 -17.35 15.21 -7.93
N GLN A 485 -18.58 14.72 -7.95
CA GLN A 485 -19.71 15.42 -8.58
C GLN A 485 -19.98 16.78 -7.92
N ARG A 486 -20.04 16.82 -6.59
CA ARG A 486 -20.21 18.07 -5.82
C ARG A 486 -19.07 19.03 -6.11
N ALA A 487 -17.83 18.53 -6.16
CA ALA A 487 -16.66 19.34 -6.44
C ALA A 487 -16.70 19.97 -7.84
N MET A 488 -17.07 19.20 -8.86
CA MET A 488 -17.21 19.72 -10.22
C MET A 488 -18.36 20.73 -10.35
N GLN A 489 -19.49 20.50 -9.67
CA GLN A 489 -20.61 21.45 -9.65
C GLN A 489 -20.20 22.79 -9.04
N GLU A 490 -19.55 22.78 -7.87
CA GLU A 490 -19.12 24.01 -7.21
C GLU A 490 -18.04 24.75 -8.00
N LEU A 491 -17.10 24.03 -8.61
CA LEU A 491 -16.07 24.62 -9.46
C LEU A 491 -16.67 25.25 -10.73
N ALA A 492 -17.64 24.58 -11.35
CA ALA A 492 -18.39 25.10 -12.49
C ALA A 492 -19.19 26.36 -12.10
N SER A 493 -19.96 26.30 -11.00
CA SER A 493 -20.68 27.47 -10.49
C SER A 493 -19.74 28.62 -10.11
N HIS A 494 -18.57 28.33 -9.56
CA HIS A 494 -17.56 29.34 -9.26
C HIS A 494 -17.03 30.02 -10.54
N ALA A 495 -16.74 29.26 -11.60
CA ALA A 495 -16.35 29.81 -12.90
C ALA A 495 -17.43 30.72 -13.51
N LEU A 496 -18.71 30.37 -13.34
CA LEU A 496 -19.85 31.18 -13.76
C LEU A 496 -19.98 32.47 -12.96
N ARG A 497 -19.87 32.39 -11.62
CA ARG A 497 -19.88 33.58 -10.73
C ARG A 497 -18.78 34.57 -11.12
N ARG A 498 -17.58 34.08 -11.44
CA ARG A 498 -16.45 34.91 -11.90
C ARG A 498 -16.55 35.38 -13.35
N LYS A 499 -17.45 34.80 -14.16
CA LYS A 499 -17.48 34.95 -15.62
C LYS A 499 -16.12 34.67 -16.25
N ASP A 500 -15.39 33.69 -15.71
CA ASP A 500 -14.07 33.29 -16.20
C ASP A 500 -14.22 32.15 -17.23
N PHE A 501 -14.08 32.52 -18.51
CA PHE A 501 -14.19 31.56 -19.61
C PHE A 501 -13.00 30.59 -19.67
N HIS A 502 -11.81 30.99 -19.20
CA HIS A 502 -10.64 30.12 -19.20
C HIS A 502 -10.81 29.02 -18.15
N LEU A 503 -11.25 29.38 -16.93
CA LEU A 503 -11.59 28.41 -15.91
C LEU A 503 -12.72 27.48 -16.38
N TRP A 504 -13.79 28.04 -16.98
CA TRP A 504 -14.89 27.24 -17.54
C TRP A 504 -14.41 26.19 -18.56
N THR A 505 -13.53 26.60 -19.50
CA THR A 505 -12.95 25.68 -20.50
C THR A 505 -12.21 24.52 -19.84
N ARG A 506 -11.44 24.80 -18.79
CA ARG A 506 -10.70 23.78 -18.04
C ARG A 506 -11.61 22.83 -17.29
N VAL A 507 -12.66 23.35 -16.65
CA VAL A 507 -13.68 22.54 -15.96
C VAL A 507 -14.31 21.57 -16.94
N ILE A 508 -14.83 22.06 -18.07
CA ILE A 508 -15.47 21.21 -19.10
C ILE A 508 -14.52 20.16 -19.66
N GLY A 509 -13.24 20.50 -19.86
CA GLY A 509 -12.22 19.56 -20.36
C GLY A 509 -11.89 18.38 -19.43
N VAL A 510 -12.30 18.44 -18.16
CA VAL A 510 -12.09 17.36 -17.16
C VAL A 510 -13.36 16.52 -16.96
N LEU A 511 -14.51 16.99 -17.45
CA LEU A 511 -15.77 16.27 -17.32
C LEU A 511 -15.79 15.05 -18.25
N ASN A 512 -16.25 13.92 -17.71
CA ASN A 512 -16.45 12.69 -18.46
C ASN A 512 -17.93 12.46 -18.76
N SER A 513 -18.82 13.04 -17.95
CA SER A 513 -20.27 12.95 -18.13
C SER A 513 -20.95 14.31 -17.97
N ILE A 514 -22.09 14.45 -18.64
CA ILE A 514 -23.00 15.59 -18.52
C ILE A 514 -23.60 15.66 -17.10
N GLU A 515 -23.73 14.52 -16.40
CA GLU A 515 -24.26 14.46 -15.03
C GLU A 515 -23.27 14.99 -13.98
N ASP A 516 -21.97 15.04 -14.31
CA ASP A 516 -20.92 15.51 -13.41
C ASP A 516 -21.22 16.93 -12.87
N ILE A 517 -21.81 17.80 -13.69
CA ILE A 517 -22.28 19.14 -13.28
C ILE A 517 -23.78 19.36 -13.48
N GLY A 518 -24.44 18.50 -14.25
CA GLY A 518 -25.85 18.60 -14.56
C GLY A 518 -26.17 19.61 -15.67
N THR A 519 -27.34 19.41 -16.30
CA THR A 519 -27.74 20.18 -17.48
C THR A 519 -28.03 21.65 -17.17
N ALA A 520 -28.47 21.97 -15.95
CA ALA A 520 -28.80 23.34 -15.55
C ALA A 520 -27.57 24.25 -15.57
N ILE A 521 -26.46 23.82 -14.96
CA ILE A 521 -25.20 24.57 -14.91
C ILE A 521 -24.60 24.74 -16.32
N LEU A 522 -24.71 23.71 -17.17
CA LEU A 522 -24.32 23.81 -18.59
C LEU A 522 -25.14 24.85 -19.35
N PHE A 523 -26.44 24.98 -19.08
CA PHE A 523 -27.26 26.03 -19.70
C PHE A 523 -26.95 27.42 -19.14
N GLU A 524 -26.63 27.55 -17.85
CA GLU A 524 -26.18 28.82 -17.27
C GLU A 524 -24.83 29.28 -17.86
N GLY A 525 -23.90 28.34 -18.09
CA GLY A 525 -22.64 28.63 -18.81
C GLY A 525 -22.85 29.03 -20.26
N PHE A 526 -23.87 28.47 -20.90
CA PHE A 526 -24.28 28.91 -22.22
C PHE A 526 -24.83 30.35 -22.22
N GLU A 527 -25.68 30.70 -21.27
CA GLU A 527 -26.22 32.06 -21.11
C GLU A 527 -25.12 33.07 -20.79
N THR A 528 -24.09 32.66 -20.04
CA THR A 528 -23.00 33.55 -19.59
C THR A 528 -21.95 33.80 -20.67
N PHE A 529 -21.52 32.77 -21.41
CA PHE A 529 -20.36 32.84 -22.34
C PHE A 529 -20.75 32.87 -23.83
N GLY A 530 -22.01 32.62 -24.17
CA GLY A 530 -22.55 32.71 -25.51
C GLY A 530 -22.22 31.52 -26.43
N LEU A 531 -22.96 31.47 -27.55
CA LEU A 531 -23.06 30.32 -28.44
C LEU A 531 -21.76 29.99 -29.21
N GLY A 532 -21.01 31.00 -29.64
CA GLY A 532 -19.80 30.77 -30.46
C GLY A 532 -18.65 30.09 -29.71
N ARG A 533 -18.58 30.26 -28.38
CA ARG A 533 -17.48 29.76 -27.55
C ARG A 533 -17.80 28.44 -26.84
N THR A 534 -19.07 28.17 -26.57
CA THR A 534 -19.51 26.98 -25.80
C THR A 534 -19.79 25.76 -26.67
N LEU A 535 -20.23 25.93 -27.92
CA LEU A 535 -20.56 24.81 -28.82
C LEU A 535 -19.39 23.83 -29.09
N PRO A 536 -18.13 24.27 -29.27
CA PRO A 536 -17.01 23.33 -29.40
C PRO A 536 -16.79 22.53 -28.12
N LEU A 537 -16.79 23.20 -26.97
CA LEU A 537 -16.57 22.57 -25.65
C LEU A 537 -17.65 21.53 -25.33
N TYR A 538 -18.92 21.82 -25.64
CA TYR A 538 -20.01 20.87 -25.41
C TYR A 538 -19.98 19.73 -26.42
N GLY A 539 -19.51 19.99 -27.65
CA GLY A 539 -19.29 18.93 -28.64
C GLY A 539 -18.23 17.93 -28.14
N ASP A 540 -17.15 18.44 -27.57
CA ASP A 540 -16.10 17.61 -26.97
C ASP A 540 -16.64 16.85 -25.75
N LEU A 541 -17.41 17.49 -24.86
CA LEU A 541 -18.05 16.82 -23.73
C LEU A 541 -19.01 15.69 -24.16
N ILE A 542 -19.87 15.94 -25.15
CA ILE A 542 -20.80 14.94 -25.71
C ILE A 542 -20.03 13.75 -26.31
N SER A 543 -18.84 13.98 -26.86
CA SER A 543 -18.01 12.92 -27.42
C SER A 543 -17.48 11.98 -26.33
N HIS A 544 -17.11 12.51 -25.15
CA HIS A 544 -16.63 11.73 -24.00
C HIS A 544 -17.74 11.06 -23.19
N GLU A 545 -18.96 11.61 -23.21
CA GLU A 545 -20.11 11.01 -22.52
C GLU A 545 -20.30 9.55 -22.96
N LYS A 546 -20.64 8.69 -22.01
CA LYS A 546 -20.82 7.26 -22.22
C LYS A 546 -22.26 6.93 -22.57
N SER A 547 -23.20 7.46 -21.77
CA SER A 547 -24.63 7.21 -21.91
C SER A 547 -25.24 7.86 -23.16
N LEU A 548 -25.83 7.04 -24.03
CA LEU A 548 -26.52 7.53 -25.22
C LEU A 548 -27.76 8.36 -24.87
N ASP A 549 -28.53 7.94 -23.86
CA ASP A 549 -29.69 8.71 -23.39
C ASP A 549 -29.31 10.11 -22.96
N ARG A 550 -28.27 10.26 -22.13
CA ARG A 550 -27.82 11.59 -21.69
C ARG A 550 -27.38 12.46 -22.85
N LYS A 551 -26.61 11.93 -23.83
CA LYS A 551 -26.23 12.67 -25.04
C LYS A 551 -27.45 13.21 -25.78
N VAL A 552 -28.43 12.34 -26.00
CA VAL A 552 -29.61 12.64 -26.82
C VAL A 552 -30.55 13.60 -26.09
N GLN A 553 -30.80 13.39 -24.80
CA GLN A 553 -31.63 14.27 -23.98
C GLN A 553 -31.01 15.66 -23.84
N PHE A 554 -29.70 15.75 -23.56
CA PHE A 554 -29.00 17.03 -23.51
C PHE A 554 -29.10 17.80 -24.83
N THR A 555 -28.87 17.11 -25.95
CA THR A 555 -28.93 17.71 -27.29
C THR A 555 -30.35 18.17 -27.66
N TYR A 556 -31.39 17.43 -27.27
CA TYR A 556 -32.79 17.85 -27.44
C TYR A 556 -33.20 18.99 -26.50
N ASN A 557 -32.75 18.97 -25.25
CA ASN A 557 -33.03 20.05 -24.30
C ASN A 557 -32.34 21.36 -24.73
N PHE A 558 -31.14 21.26 -25.29
CA PHE A 558 -30.45 22.39 -25.93
C PHE A 558 -31.30 22.99 -27.05
N SER A 559 -31.98 22.17 -27.87
CA SER A 559 -32.90 22.67 -28.90
C SER A 559 -34.06 23.48 -28.34
N ARG A 560 -34.60 23.11 -27.17
CA ARG A 560 -35.71 23.83 -26.53
C ARG A 560 -35.22 25.16 -25.95
N HIS A 561 -34.06 25.17 -25.31
CA HIS A 561 -33.48 26.36 -24.69
C HIS A 561 -32.94 27.37 -25.72
N ALA A 562 -32.43 26.88 -26.87
CA ALA A 562 -31.95 27.71 -27.98
C ALA A 562 -33.06 28.37 -28.82
N SER A 563 -34.33 28.19 -28.47
CA SER A 563 -35.49 28.72 -29.22
C SER A 563 -35.63 30.25 -29.18
N SER A 564 -34.83 30.96 -28.37
CA SER A 564 -34.86 32.42 -28.21
C SER A 564 -33.72 33.19 -28.91
N ILE A 565 -32.97 32.57 -29.84
CA ILE A 565 -31.71 33.13 -30.38
C ILE A 565 -31.80 33.37 -31.90
N ASP A 566 -31.17 34.45 -32.38
CA ASP A 566 -31.11 34.90 -33.79
C ASP A 566 -30.51 33.89 -34.79
N ASP A 567 -29.84 32.83 -34.32
CA ASP A 567 -28.99 31.92 -35.13
C ASP A 567 -29.47 30.44 -35.07
N GLN A 568 -30.80 30.22 -35.05
CA GLN A 568 -31.45 28.88 -34.96
C GLN A 568 -30.89 27.84 -35.96
N PHE A 569 -30.50 28.29 -37.16
CA PHE A 569 -29.97 27.42 -38.20
C PHE A 569 -28.66 26.72 -37.75
N LYS A 570 -27.74 27.44 -37.10
CA LYS A 570 -26.47 26.87 -36.62
C LYS A 570 -26.68 25.89 -35.47
N ALA A 571 -27.63 26.20 -34.57
CA ALA A 571 -27.99 25.30 -33.47
C ALA A 571 -28.57 23.99 -33.99
N ILE A 572 -29.52 24.05 -34.93
CA ILE A 572 -30.12 22.85 -35.55
C ILE A 572 -29.08 22.03 -36.32
N GLN A 573 -28.17 22.69 -37.06
CA GLN A 573 -27.10 22.00 -37.77
C GLN A 573 -26.13 21.30 -36.81
N TRP A 574 -25.77 21.93 -35.69
CA TRP A 574 -24.93 21.32 -34.67
C TRP A 574 -25.64 20.15 -33.98
N ILE A 575 -26.90 20.32 -33.56
CA ILE A 575 -27.75 19.27 -32.96
C ILE A 575 -27.78 18.01 -33.84
N ASN A 576 -28.07 18.18 -35.13
CA ASN A 576 -28.13 17.06 -36.07
C ASN A 576 -26.77 16.37 -36.24
N ASN A 577 -25.67 17.14 -36.26
CA ASN A 577 -24.33 16.58 -36.33
C ASN A 577 -23.98 15.80 -35.05
N GLN A 578 -24.31 16.33 -33.86
CA GLN A 578 -24.03 15.65 -32.59
C GLN A 578 -24.84 14.36 -32.42
N ILE A 579 -26.14 14.35 -32.77
CA ILE A 579 -26.94 13.12 -32.73
C ILE A 579 -26.40 12.09 -33.72
N SER A 580 -26.01 12.52 -34.93
CA SER A 580 -25.41 11.62 -35.92
C SER A 580 -24.11 11.00 -35.42
N ARG A 581 -23.23 11.79 -34.79
CA ARG A 581 -21.96 11.30 -34.19
C ARG A 581 -22.21 10.40 -32.99
N ALA A 582 -23.11 10.79 -32.09
CA ALA A 582 -23.50 9.99 -30.94
C ALA A 582 -24.00 8.59 -31.35
N ILE A 583 -24.68 8.47 -32.49
CA ILE A 583 -25.08 7.18 -33.06
C ILE A 583 -23.89 6.44 -33.67
N ILE A 584 -23.09 7.08 -34.53
CA ILE A 584 -22.00 6.39 -35.27
C ILE A 584 -20.90 5.91 -34.32
N ASP A 585 -20.57 6.71 -33.31
CA ASP A 585 -19.47 6.45 -32.38
C ASP A 585 -19.89 5.60 -31.17
N TYR A 586 -21.17 5.20 -31.08
CA TYR A 586 -21.68 4.41 -29.97
C TYR A 586 -21.08 2.99 -29.95
N LYS A 587 -20.33 2.70 -28.88
CA LYS A 587 -19.63 1.43 -28.66
C LYS A 587 -20.06 0.69 -27.39
N GLU A 588 -20.72 1.35 -26.46
CA GLU A 588 -20.97 0.78 -25.12
C GLU A 588 -21.90 -0.43 -25.16
N GLY A 589 -22.97 -0.36 -25.95
CA GLY A 589 -23.92 -1.46 -26.09
C GLY A 589 -24.65 -1.78 -24.79
N CYS A 590 -25.34 -0.81 -24.22
CA CYS A 590 -26.10 -0.95 -22.97
C CYS A 590 -27.57 -1.29 -23.23
N ASN A 591 -28.12 -2.30 -22.53
CA ASN A 591 -29.52 -2.73 -22.69
C ASN A 591 -30.54 -1.61 -22.42
N TYR A 592 -30.23 -0.69 -21.50
CA TYR A 592 -31.09 0.44 -21.16
C TYR A 592 -31.27 1.43 -22.32
N ASP A 593 -30.34 1.46 -23.28
CA ASP A 593 -30.41 2.37 -24.42
C ASP A 593 -31.31 1.84 -25.56
N ILE A 594 -31.74 0.57 -25.52
CA ILE A 594 -32.52 -0.05 -26.60
C ILE A 594 -33.84 0.70 -26.88
N PRO A 595 -34.69 1.07 -25.89
CA PRO A 595 -35.91 1.82 -26.14
C PRO A 595 -35.65 3.18 -26.81
N LEU A 596 -34.55 3.84 -26.43
CA LEU A 596 -34.14 5.10 -27.04
C LEU A 596 -33.69 4.91 -28.49
N ILE A 597 -32.89 3.88 -28.76
CA ILE A 597 -32.46 3.53 -30.13
C ILE A 597 -33.66 3.31 -31.05
N ILE A 598 -34.69 2.59 -30.57
CA ILE A 598 -35.93 2.39 -31.32
C ILE A 598 -36.67 3.72 -31.52
N THR A 599 -36.76 4.54 -30.47
CA THR A 599 -37.36 5.88 -30.57
C THR A 599 -36.64 6.76 -31.60
N LEU A 600 -35.30 6.72 -31.66
CA LEU A 600 -34.51 7.42 -32.66
C LEU A 600 -34.75 6.88 -34.07
N ALA A 601 -34.92 5.56 -34.22
CA ALA A 601 -35.27 4.93 -35.49
C ALA A 601 -36.62 5.46 -36.01
N HIS A 602 -37.63 5.58 -35.14
CA HIS A 602 -38.91 6.19 -35.48
C HIS A 602 -38.82 7.69 -35.77
N LYS A 603 -37.85 8.41 -35.18
CA LYS A 603 -37.60 9.84 -35.40
C LYS A 603 -36.72 10.16 -36.63
N GLY A 604 -36.49 9.18 -37.50
CA GLY A 604 -35.83 9.38 -38.79
C GLY A 604 -34.33 9.07 -38.84
N TRP A 605 -33.75 8.53 -37.76
CA TRP A 605 -32.33 8.17 -37.69
C TRP A 605 -32.05 6.71 -38.08
N ALA A 606 -33.03 6.00 -38.63
CA ALA A 606 -32.95 4.57 -38.93
C ALA A 606 -31.75 4.20 -39.83
N MET A 607 -31.38 5.05 -40.79
CA MET A 607 -30.23 4.80 -41.68
C MET A 607 -28.88 4.96 -40.97
N GLN A 608 -28.74 5.99 -40.14
CA GLN A 608 -27.55 6.20 -39.33
C GLN A 608 -27.41 5.09 -38.28
N LEU A 609 -28.51 4.63 -37.69
CA LEU A 609 -28.53 3.48 -36.78
C LEU A 609 -28.13 2.18 -37.47
N CYS A 610 -28.47 2.00 -38.76
CA CYS A 610 -27.95 0.87 -39.53
C CYS A 610 -26.42 0.91 -39.67
N ASN A 611 -25.75 2.04 -39.41
CA ASN A 611 -24.28 2.10 -39.41
C ASN A 611 -23.66 1.77 -38.05
N LEU A 612 -24.44 1.54 -37.00
CA LEU A 612 -23.96 1.09 -35.69
C LEU A 612 -23.09 -0.17 -35.83
N GLY A 613 -21.88 -0.14 -35.28
CA GLY A 613 -20.93 -1.26 -35.34
C GLY A 613 -20.26 -1.48 -36.70
N SER A 614 -20.44 -0.60 -37.69
CA SER A 614 -19.76 -0.72 -39.00
C SER A 614 -18.24 -0.55 -38.94
N SER A 615 -17.70 -0.08 -37.80
CA SER A 615 -16.27 0.13 -37.55
C SER A 615 -15.51 -1.13 -37.07
N GLY A 616 -16.14 -2.32 -37.12
CA GLY A 616 -15.53 -3.57 -36.66
C GLY A 616 -15.64 -3.82 -35.15
N HIS A 617 -16.37 -2.96 -34.44
CA HIS A 617 -16.67 -3.13 -33.01
C HIS A 617 -17.67 -4.28 -32.78
N VAL A 618 -17.41 -5.12 -31.78
CA VAL A 618 -18.29 -6.24 -31.41
C VAL A 618 -19.01 -5.87 -30.11
N PHE A 619 -20.33 -5.74 -30.19
CA PHE A 619 -21.15 -5.49 -29.00
C PHE A 619 -21.24 -6.71 -28.09
N GLU A 620 -21.49 -6.45 -26.80
CA GLU A 620 -21.76 -7.50 -25.82
C GLU A 620 -23.01 -8.32 -26.18
N TYR A 621 -23.02 -9.56 -25.71
CA TYR A 621 -24.06 -10.54 -26.04
C TYR A 621 -25.47 -10.09 -25.66
N GLU A 622 -25.66 -9.56 -24.45
CA GLU A 622 -27.00 -9.23 -23.95
C GLU A 622 -27.62 -8.10 -24.79
N PHE A 623 -26.83 -7.08 -25.10
CA PHE A 623 -27.26 -5.96 -25.94
C PHE A 623 -27.49 -6.36 -27.38
N ALA A 624 -26.53 -7.05 -28.00
CA ALA A 624 -26.64 -7.44 -29.40
C ALA A 624 -27.86 -8.34 -29.66
N THR A 625 -28.12 -9.29 -28.76
CA THR A 625 -29.28 -10.19 -28.88
C THR A 625 -30.60 -9.49 -28.60
N SER A 626 -30.67 -8.65 -27.57
CA SER A 626 -31.87 -7.90 -27.21
C SER A 626 -32.25 -6.91 -28.32
N LEU A 627 -31.29 -6.11 -28.80
CA LEU A 627 -31.52 -5.16 -29.88
C LEU A 627 -31.94 -5.86 -31.18
N ALA A 628 -31.31 -6.99 -31.54
CA ALA A 628 -31.70 -7.77 -32.72
C ALA A 628 -33.16 -8.28 -32.62
N SER A 629 -33.58 -8.74 -31.44
CA SER A 629 -34.93 -9.23 -31.21
C SER A 629 -35.98 -8.12 -31.31
N VAL A 630 -35.72 -6.97 -30.69
CA VAL A 630 -36.63 -5.81 -30.68
C VAL A 630 -36.73 -5.19 -32.08
N LEU A 631 -35.60 -5.03 -32.79
CA LEU A 631 -35.60 -4.56 -34.18
C LEU A 631 -36.37 -5.48 -35.11
N GLN A 632 -36.24 -6.80 -34.94
CA GLN A 632 -36.99 -7.77 -35.74
C GLN A 632 -38.51 -7.69 -35.47
N GLN A 633 -38.91 -7.39 -34.23
CA GLN A 633 -40.31 -7.22 -33.85
C GLN A 633 -40.90 -5.89 -34.35
N GLU A 634 -40.19 -4.78 -34.18
CA GLU A 634 -40.63 -3.43 -34.55
C GLU A 634 -40.35 -3.05 -36.01
N LYS A 635 -39.73 -3.95 -36.79
CA LYS A 635 -39.33 -3.70 -38.18
C LYS A 635 -40.43 -3.05 -39.03
N GLN A 636 -41.66 -3.57 -38.94
CA GLN A 636 -42.77 -3.06 -39.75
C GLN A 636 -43.25 -1.68 -39.29
N THR A 637 -43.25 -1.42 -37.99
CA THR A 637 -43.61 -0.12 -37.39
C THR A 637 -42.60 0.96 -37.78
N ILE A 638 -41.29 0.65 -37.70
CA ILE A 638 -40.21 1.58 -38.07
C ILE A 638 -40.30 1.94 -39.56
N LEU A 639 -40.53 0.96 -40.43
CA LEU A 639 -40.70 1.19 -41.87
C LEU A 639 -41.91 2.09 -42.17
N ALA A 640 -43.01 1.96 -41.43
CA ALA A 640 -44.17 2.84 -41.56
C ALA A 640 -43.86 4.29 -41.13
N SER A 641 -43.20 4.49 -39.99
CA SER A 641 -42.85 5.83 -39.49
C SER A 641 -41.85 6.58 -40.41
N VAL A 642 -40.87 5.87 -40.98
CA VAL A 642 -39.92 6.45 -41.93
C VAL A 642 -40.63 6.88 -43.22
N LEU A 643 -41.62 6.11 -43.66
CA LEU A 643 -42.42 6.43 -44.85
C LEU A 643 -43.28 7.69 -44.64
N GLU A 644 -43.89 7.85 -43.46
CA GLU A 644 -44.65 9.04 -43.06
C GLU A 644 -43.78 10.31 -42.98
N GLN A 645 -42.58 10.23 -42.43
CA GLN A 645 -41.66 11.39 -42.36
C GLN A 645 -41.12 11.80 -43.73
N SER A 646 -40.90 10.84 -44.63
CA SER A 646 -40.46 11.12 -46.01
C SER A 646 -41.52 11.87 -46.82
N THR A 647 -42.81 11.58 -46.56
CA THR A 647 -43.94 12.28 -47.20
C THR A 647 -44.13 13.70 -46.66
N GLN A 648 -43.84 13.92 -45.37
CA GLN A 648 -43.91 15.24 -44.74
C GLN A 648 -42.81 16.21 -45.21
N ASN A 649 -41.60 15.71 -45.50
CA ASN A 649 -40.43 16.52 -45.86
C ASN A 649 -40.24 16.77 -47.37
N ARG A 650 -41.14 16.31 -48.25
CA ARG A 650 -41.02 16.40 -49.73
C ARG A 650 -39.62 16.04 -50.26
N ILE A 651 -39.04 14.95 -49.78
CA ILE A 651 -37.82 14.39 -50.38
C ILE A 651 -38.22 13.10 -51.10
N GLU A 652 -38.23 13.14 -52.43
CA GLU A 652 -38.44 11.94 -53.25
C GLU A 652 -37.23 11.01 -53.13
N TYR A 653 -37.37 9.95 -52.32
CA TYR A 653 -36.47 8.81 -52.37
C TYR A 653 -37.18 7.61 -53.00
N SER A 654 -36.64 7.11 -54.10
CA SER A 654 -37.03 5.88 -54.81
C SER A 654 -36.66 4.59 -54.05
N GLY A 655 -36.81 4.56 -52.72
CA GLY A 655 -35.96 3.72 -51.86
C GLY A 655 -36.61 2.78 -50.83
N SER A 656 -37.93 2.51 -50.83
CA SER A 656 -38.54 1.64 -49.79
C SER A 656 -37.94 0.22 -49.74
N GLN A 657 -37.53 -0.35 -50.89
CA GLN A 657 -36.79 -1.62 -50.95
C GLN A 657 -35.36 -1.53 -50.39
N SER A 658 -34.74 -0.35 -50.40
CA SER A 658 -33.41 -0.13 -49.84
C SER A 658 -33.45 -0.16 -48.30
N TYR A 659 -34.43 0.49 -47.66
CA TYR A 659 -34.49 0.59 -46.18
C TYR A 659 -34.69 -0.76 -45.48
N SER A 660 -35.61 -1.61 -45.98
CA SER A 660 -35.79 -2.95 -45.40
C SER A 660 -34.52 -3.79 -45.49
N ALA A 661 -33.77 -3.69 -46.60
CA ALA A 661 -32.52 -4.42 -46.78
C ALA A 661 -31.41 -3.94 -45.81
N HIS A 662 -31.35 -2.64 -45.51
CA HIS A 662 -30.40 -2.10 -44.53
C HIS A 662 -30.71 -2.56 -43.10
N ILE A 663 -31.99 -2.57 -42.70
CA ILE A 663 -32.40 -3.11 -41.39
C ILE A 663 -32.11 -4.61 -41.31
N ASP A 664 -32.37 -5.37 -42.38
CA ASP A 664 -32.04 -6.80 -42.43
C ASP A 664 -30.53 -7.06 -42.34
N ALA A 665 -29.69 -6.23 -42.98
CA ALA A 665 -28.24 -6.32 -42.87
C ALA A 665 -27.74 -5.92 -41.47
N PHE A 666 -28.44 -5.00 -40.79
CA PHE A 666 -28.11 -4.62 -39.42
C PHE A 666 -28.45 -5.74 -38.42
N ILE A 667 -29.64 -6.33 -38.52
CA ILE A 667 -30.04 -7.49 -37.71
C ILE A 667 -29.05 -8.66 -37.92
N ASP A 668 -28.62 -8.91 -39.16
CA ASP A 668 -27.61 -9.94 -39.46
C ASP A 668 -26.29 -9.71 -38.72
N ARG A 669 -25.79 -8.46 -38.74
CA ARG A 669 -24.58 -8.09 -38.01
C ARG A 669 -24.72 -8.25 -36.51
N LEU A 670 -25.85 -7.85 -35.92
CA LEU A 670 -26.08 -8.01 -34.47
C LEU A 670 -26.15 -9.49 -34.07
N VAL A 671 -26.80 -10.33 -34.88
CA VAL A 671 -26.79 -11.79 -34.67
C VAL A 671 -25.37 -12.33 -34.75
N ASN A 672 -24.57 -11.92 -35.74
CA ASN A 672 -23.17 -12.33 -35.86
C ASN A 672 -22.29 -11.85 -34.68
N CYS A 673 -22.49 -10.61 -34.20
CA CYS A 673 -21.83 -10.11 -32.99
C CYS A 673 -22.18 -10.96 -31.78
N SER A 674 -23.46 -11.33 -31.62
CA SER A 674 -23.93 -12.19 -30.52
C SER A 674 -23.26 -13.57 -30.53
N VAL A 675 -23.06 -14.14 -31.72
CA VAL A 675 -22.33 -15.41 -31.90
C VAL A 675 -20.84 -15.22 -31.57
N GLN A 676 -20.22 -14.15 -32.07
CA GLN A 676 -18.79 -13.86 -31.86
C GLN A 676 -18.45 -13.56 -30.39
N ALA A 677 -19.24 -12.73 -29.72
CA ALA A 677 -19.11 -12.42 -28.30
C ALA A 677 -19.29 -13.67 -27.40
N SER A 678 -19.91 -14.72 -27.94
CA SER A 678 -20.08 -15.98 -27.23
C SER A 678 -18.98 -17.01 -27.55
N LEU A 679 -18.03 -16.74 -28.45
CA LEU A 679 -16.97 -17.69 -28.82
C LEU A 679 -16.07 -18.05 -27.64
N THR A 680 -15.58 -17.05 -26.90
CA THR A 680 -14.69 -17.23 -25.74
C THR A 680 -15.39 -17.90 -24.56
N TRP A 681 -16.67 -17.57 -24.37
CA TRP A 681 -17.49 -18.15 -23.30
C TRP A 681 -17.93 -19.58 -23.64
N LEU A 682 -18.16 -19.87 -24.92
CA LEU A 682 -18.61 -21.16 -25.38
C LEU A 682 -17.45 -22.13 -25.73
N SER A 683 -16.21 -21.66 -25.84
CA SER A 683 -15.06 -22.52 -26.21
C SER A 683 -14.67 -23.52 -25.14
N ASP A 684 -14.86 -23.20 -23.86
CA ASP A 684 -14.51 -24.09 -22.74
C ASP A 684 -15.72 -24.40 -21.85
N TYR A 685 -16.14 -25.67 -21.84
CA TYR A 685 -17.29 -26.11 -21.05
C TYR A 685 -16.99 -26.11 -19.54
N PRO A 686 -17.75 -25.37 -18.70
CA PRO A 686 -17.45 -25.21 -17.28
C PRO A 686 -17.78 -26.45 -16.43
N TRP A 687 -16.97 -26.67 -15.39
CA TRP A 687 -17.15 -27.79 -14.45
C TRP A 687 -18.22 -27.52 -13.38
N ASN A 688 -18.48 -26.24 -13.07
CA ASN A 688 -19.48 -25.78 -12.09
C ASN A 688 -20.92 -25.92 -12.63
N THR A 689 -21.83 -26.45 -11.81
CA THR A 689 -23.25 -26.64 -12.16
C THR A 689 -23.97 -25.36 -12.53
N GLU A 690 -23.72 -24.24 -11.86
CA GLU A 690 -24.41 -22.96 -12.16
C GLU A 690 -23.98 -22.40 -13.52
N LEU A 691 -22.66 -22.36 -13.77
CA LEU A 691 -22.10 -21.93 -15.05
C LEU A 691 -22.55 -22.84 -16.21
N ARG A 692 -22.77 -24.14 -15.96
CA ARG A 692 -23.33 -25.06 -16.97
C ARG A 692 -24.74 -24.70 -17.42
N ASN A 693 -25.60 -24.30 -16.48
CA ASN A 693 -26.98 -23.95 -16.81
C ASN A 693 -27.03 -22.66 -17.66
N LEU A 694 -26.24 -21.65 -17.27
CA LEU A 694 -26.09 -20.40 -18.02
C LEU A 694 -25.55 -20.65 -19.44
N TYR A 695 -24.57 -21.55 -19.57
CA TYR A 695 -24.02 -21.96 -20.87
C TYR A 695 -25.11 -22.56 -21.77
N ILE A 696 -25.94 -23.47 -21.26
CA ILE A 696 -27.00 -24.12 -22.04
C ILE A 696 -28.07 -23.10 -22.43
N GLN A 697 -28.52 -22.26 -21.49
CA GLN A 697 -29.48 -21.18 -21.76
C GLN A 697 -29.00 -20.24 -22.87
N ARG A 698 -27.71 -19.85 -22.83
CA ARG A 698 -27.10 -18.98 -23.83
C ARG A 698 -27.11 -19.57 -25.24
N VAL A 699 -26.80 -20.87 -25.37
CA VAL A 699 -26.87 -21.59 -26.67
C VAL A 699 -28.30 -21.68 -27.17
N ILE A 700 -29.25 -22.05 -26.31
CA ILE A 700 -30.67 -22.17 -26.66
C ILE A 700 -31.22 -20.82 -27.14
N TYR A 701 -30.90 -19.73 -26.44
CA TYR A 701 -31.34 -18.39 -26.83
C TYR A 701 -30.73 -17.93 -28.16
N LEU A 702 -29.46 -18.25 -28.44
CA LEU A 702 -28.86 -17.97 -29.75
C LEU A 702 -29.52 -18.75 -30.88
N VAL A 703 -29.83 -20.04 -30.66
CA VAL A 703 -30.55 -20.86 -31.63
C VAL A 703 -31.95 -20.31 -31.87
N TRP A 704 -32.65 -19.89 -30.80
CA TRP A 704 -33.93 -19.19 -30.90
C TRP A 704 -33.83 -17.91 -31.72
N LEU A 705 -32.87 -17.03 -31.40
CA LEU A 705 -32.69 -15.76 -32.08
C LEU A 705 -32.40 -15.96 -33.57
N CYS A 706 -31.54 -16.93 -33.91
CA CYS A 706 -31.27 -17.28 -35.30
C CYS A 706 -32.51 -17.81 -36.03
N ALA A 707 -33.34 -18.62 -35.36
CA ALA A 707 -34.58 -19.12 -35.95
C ALA A 707 -35.62 -18.00 -36.12
N PHE A 708 -35.77 -17.13 -35.11
CA PHE A 708 -36.67 -15.97 -35.10
C PHE A 708 -36.31 -14.95 -36.19
N THR A 709 -35.02 -14.69 -36.38
CA THR A 709 -34.48 -13.78 -37.43
C THR A 709 -34.23 -14.48 -38.79
N ARG A 710 -34.51 -15.79 -38.89
CA ARG A 710 -34.32 -16.64 -40.09
C ARG A 710 -32.88 -16.68 -40.63
N ARG A 711 -31.87 -16.68 -39.76
CA ARG A 711 -30.44 -16.73 -40.09
C ARG A 711 -29.85 -18.13 -39.88
N THR A 712 -29.96 -18.98 -40.90
CA THR A 712 -29.55 -20.39 -40.84
C THR A 712 -28.05 -20.60 -40.67
N GLU A 713 -27.21 -19.81 -41.36
CA GLU A 713 -25.73 -19.92 -41.27
C GLU A 713 -25.19 -19.57 -39.88
N ALA A 714 -25.75 -18.53 -39.25
CA ALA A 714 -25.39 -18.16 -37.88
C ALA A 714 -25.75 -19.27 -36.89
N CYS A 715 -26.90 -19.91 -37.09
CA CYS A 715 -27.28 -21.07 -36.27
C CYS A 715 -26.31 -22.26 -36.44
N GLU A 716 -25.87 -22.55 -37.67
CA GLU A 716 -24.86 -23.60 -37.91
C GLU A 716 -23.56 -23.33 -37.15
N ARG A 717 -23.10 -22.07 -37.12
CA ARG A 717 -21.92 -21.68 -36.35
C ARG A 717 -22.13 -21.88 -34.85
N VAL A 718 -23.25 -21.42 -34.29
CA VAL A 718 -23.58 -21.62 -32.85
C VAL A 718 -23.57 -23.10 -32.49
N LEU A 719 -24.24 -23.94 -33.29
CA LEU A 719 -24.29 -25.38 -33.07
C LEU A 719 -22.90 -26.03 -33.23
N ALA A 720 -22.04 -25.53 -34.12
CA ALA A 720 -20.67 -26.04 -34.25
C ALA A 720 -19.80 -25.78 -33.00
N LEU A 721 -20.05 -24.69 -32.26
CA LEU A 721 -19.30 -24.34 -31.03
C LEU A 721 -19.56 -25.31 -29.86
N THR A 722 -20.66 -26.06 -29.92
CA THR A 722 -21.05 -27.03 -28.89
C THR A 722 -20.26 -28.35 -28.95
N HIS A 723 -19.29 -28.45 -29.86
CA HIS A 723 -18.42 -29.62 -30.03
C HIS A 723 -17.20 -29.57 -29.10
N HIS A 724 -17.32 -30.21 -27.93
CA HIS A 724 -16.21 -30.31 -26.99
C HIS A 724 -15.28 -31.53 -27.27
N THR A 725 -13.98 -31.34 -27.00
CA THR A 725 -12.90 -32.33 -27.20
C THR A 725 -12.59 -33.16 -25.95
N ARG A 726 -13.16 -32.81 -24.78
CA ARG A 726 -12.94 -33.49 -23.49
C ARG A 726 -13.80 -34.75 -23.30
N SER A 727 -13.64 -35.41 -22.13
CA SER A 727 -14.31 -36.67 -21.75
C SER A 727 -15.80 -36.71 -22.10
N LEU A 728 -16.10 -37.46 -23.15
CA LEU A 728 -17.43 -37.51 -23.77
C LEU A 728 -18.53 -38.01 -22.82
N LYS A 729 -18.19 -38.80 -21.80
CA LYS A 729 -19.14 -39.28 -20.80
C LYS A 729 -19.69 -38.13 -19.95
N SER A 730 -18.82 -37.21 -19.53
CA SER A 730 -19.21 -36.03 -18.76
C SER A 730 -19.95 -35.04 -19.66
N THR A 731 -19.47 -34.83 -20.89
CA THR A 731 -20.13 -33.96 -21.87
C THR A 731 -21.54 -34.44 -22.18
N VAL A 732 -21.77 -35.75 -22.39
CA VAL A 732 -23.14 -36.20 -22.68
C VAL A 732 -24.08 -35.99 -21.50
N LYS A 733 -23.67 -36.40 -20.30
CA LYS A 733 -24.54 -36.34 -19.12
C LYS A 733 -24.87 -34.90 -18.72
N PHE A 734 -23.86 -34.03 -18.70
CA PHE A 734 -24.01 -32.68 -18.14
C PHE A 734 -24.38 -31.63 -19.19
N TYR A 735 -24.13 -31.88 -20.48
CA TYR A 735 -24.32 -30.90 -21.53
C TYR A 735 -25.33 -31.33 -22.60
N TYR A 736 -25.12 -32.48 -23.25
CA TYR A 736 -25.97 -32.86 -24.37
C TYR A 736 -27.38 -33.30 -23.95
N MET A 737 -27.53 -33.94 -22.78
CA MET A 737 -28.87 -34.31 -22.27
C MET A 737 -29.73 -33.07 -21.94
N PRO A 738 -29.25 -32.08 -21.15
CA PRO A 738 -30.08 -30.90 -20.90
C PRO A 738 -30.25 -30.02 -22.15
N LEU A 739 -29.23 -29.87 -23.01
CA LEU A 739 -29.38 -29.13 -24.27
C LEU A 739 -30.47 -29.72 -25.17
N ALA A 740 -30.55 -31.05 -25.29
CA ALA A 740 -31.59 -31.71 -26.06
C ALA A 740 -33.00 -31.48 -25.46
N SER A 741 -33.11 -31.58 -24.13
CA SER A 741 -34.36 -31.32 -23.40
C SER A 741 -34.84 -29.87 -23.58
N GLU A 742 -33.96 -28.89 -23.42
CA GLU A 742 -34.30 -27.46 -23.59
C GLU A 742 -34.61 -27.11 -25.05
N SER A 743 -33.87 -27.70 -26.00
CA SER A 743 -34.15 -27.50 -27.44
C SER A 743 -35.56 -28.00 -27.80
N ARG A 744 -36.05 -29.05 -27.14
CA ARG A 744 -37.42 -29.55 -27.35
C ARG A 744 -38.48 -28.53 -26.98
N GLN A 745 -38.31 -27.82 -25.87
CA GLN A 745 -39.22 -26.73 -25.46
C GLN A 745 -39.19 -25.58 -26.47
N LEU A 746 -38.04 -25.33 -27.10
CA LEU A 746 -37.89 -24.31 -28.14
C LEU A 746 -38.78 -24.55 -29.36
N PHE A 747 -38.84 -25.80 -29.85
CA PHE A 747 -39.57 -26.13 -31.08
C PHE A 747 -41.09 -26.01 -30.93
N SER A 748 -41.63 -26.22 -29.72
CA SER A 748 -43.03 -25.91 -29.45
C SER A 748 -43.34 -24.41 -29.62
N THR A 749 -42.38 -23.54 -29.30
CA THR A 749 -42.55 -22.08 -29.35
C THR A 749 -42.39 -21.51 -30.76
N LEU A 750 -41.47 -22.05 -31.56
CA LEU A 750 -41.13 -21.52 -32.89
C LEU A 750 -42.08 -21.94 -34.03
N LYS A 751 -43.02 -22.88 -33.78
CA LYS A 751 -43.89 -23.52 -34.79
C LYS A 751 -43.14 -24.18 -35.96
N THR A 752 -41.81 -24.23 -35.90
CA THR A 752 -40.95 -25.00 -36.80
C THR A 752 -40.77 -26.36 -36.15
N GLY A 753 -41.40 -27.41 -36.70
CA GLY A 753 -41.33 -28.76 -36.12
C GLY A 753 -39.89 -29.30 -35.97
N PRO A 754 -39.71 -30.51 -35.40
CA PRO A 754 -38.40 -31.08 -35.03
C PRO A 754 -37.42 -31.26 -36.21
N CYS A 755 -37.88 -31.11 -37.45
CA CYS A 755 -37.11 -31.24 -38.67
C CYS A 755 -36.41 -29.94 -39.11
N TRP A 756 -36.43 -28.87 -38.31
CA TRP A 756 -35.77 -27.61 -38.67
C TRP A 756 -34.27 -27.83 -38.91
N THR A 757 -33.84 -27.56 -40.16
CA THR A 757 -32.43 -27.57 -40.54
C THR A 757 -31.88 -26.20 -40.21
N PRO A 758 -30.86 -26.07 -39.34
CA PRO A 758 -29.70 -26.97 -39.20
C PRO A 758 -29.67 -27.89 -37.96
N PHE A 759 -30.63 -27.77 -37.05
CA PHE A 759 -30.63 -28.51 -35.79
C PHE A 759 -30.72 -30.04 -35.96
N SER A 760 -31.56 -30.51 -36.88
CA SER A 760 -31.71 -31.95 -37.18
C SER A 760 -30.37 -32.61 -37.56
N ARG A 761 -29.54 -31.92 -38.36
CA ARG A 761 -28.19 -32.38 -38.74
C ARG A 761 -27.23 -32.45 -37.56
N TYR A 762 -27.30 -31.48 -36.65
CA TYR A 762 -26.49 -31.47 -35.43
C TYR A 762 -26.85 -32.67 -34.53
N MET A 763 -28.13 -32.93 -34.31
CA MET A 763 -28.59 -34.07 -33.50
C MET A 763 -28.21 -35.42 -34.11
N GLN A 764 -28.30 -35.58 -35.43
CA GLN A 764 -27.83 -36.79 -36.12
C GLN A 764 -26.34 -37.05 -35.89
N ARG A 765 -25.50 -36.01 -35.93
CA ARG A 765 -24.05 -36.13 -35.64
C ARG A 765 -23.79 -36.49 -34.19
N LEU A 766 -24.53 -35.87 -33.26
CA LEU A 766 -24.42 -36.12 -31.83
C LEU A 766 -24.78 -37.58 -31.47
N ILE A 767 -25.92 -38.07 -31.97
CA ILE A 767 -26.35 -39.46 -31.78
C ILE A 767 -25.32 -40.41 -32.37
N GLY A 768 -24.86 -40.16 -33.60
CA GLY A 768 -23.82 -40.96 -34.25
C GLY A 768 -22.51 -41.01 -33.45
N ARG A 769 -22.06 -39.87 -32.92
CA ARG A 769 -20.85 -39.79 -32.08
C ARG A 769 -21.04 -40.56 -30.78
N TYR A 770 -22.18 -40.43 -30.10
CA TYR A 770 -22.47 -41.19 -28.87
C TYR A 770 -22.36 -42.70 -29.10
N LEU A 771 -22.97 -43.22 -30.16
CA LEU A 771 -22.99 -44.66 -30.44
C LEU A 771 -21.59 -45.21 -30.69
N THR A 772 -20.75 -44.49 -31.43
CA THR A 772 -19.41 -44.97 -31.80
C THR A 772 -18.41 -44.93 -30.65
N THR A 773 -18.52 -43.96 -29.76
CA THR A 773 -17.50 -43.64 -28.74
C THR A 773 -17.90 -44.03 -27.31
N LEU A 774 -19.20 -44.10 -27.00
CA LEU A 774 -19.69 -44.45 -25.67
C LEU A 774 -20.38 -45.81 -25.61
N LEU A 775 -21.15 -46.18 -26.63
CA LEU A 775 -21.81 -47.49 -26.67
C LEU A 775 -20.84 -48.57 -27.16
N GLY A 776 -20.24 -48.38 -28.34
CA GLY A 776 -19.37 -49.36 -28.98
C GLY A 776 -20.16 -50.56 -29.51
N THR A 777 -19.57 -51.75 -29.45
CA THR A 777 -20.24 -53.00 -29.79
C THR A 777 -20.21 -53.97 -28.61
N LYS A 778 -20.86 -55.14 -28.76
CA LYS A 778 -20.78 -56.23 -27.77
C LYS A 778 -19.34 -56.72 -27.55
N THR A 779 -18.53 -56.71 -28.60
CA THR A 779 -17.15 -57.22 -28.62
C THR A 779 -16.11 -56.12 -28.42
N TYR A 780 -16.46 -54.86 -28.64
CA TYR A 780 -15.56 -53.72 -28.50
C TYR A 780 -16.14 -52.68 -27.52
N ASN A 781 -15.42 -52.45 -26.41
CA ASN A 781 -15.76 -51.38 -25.47
C ASN A 781 -14.81 -50.18 -25.69
N PRO A 782 -15.28 -49.07 -26.28
CA PRO A 782 -14.47 -47.88 -26.52
C PRO A 782 -14.06 -47.16 -25.22
N ARG A 783 -14.66 -47.54 -24.08
CA ARG A 783 -14.35 -46.97 -22.75
C ARG A 783 -13.28 -47.76 -21.98
N LEU A 784 -12.80 -48.89 -22.49
CA LEU A 784 -11.70 -49.60 -21.84
C LEU A 784 -10.43 -48.76 -22.01
N PHE A 785 -10.06 -48.05 -20.95
CA PHE A 785 -8.82 -47.27 -20.89
C PHE A 785 -7.63 -48.16 -21.28
N THR A 786 -6.85 -47.72 -22.26
CA THR A 786 -5.43 -48.04 -22.34
C THR A 786 -4.75 -47.34 -21.17
N LEU A 787 -4.87 -47.91 -19.98
CA LEU A 787 -4.01 -47.54 -18.86
C LEU A 787 -2.59 -47.89 -19.28
N ALA A 788 -1.87 -46.90 -19.82
CA ALA A 788 -0.42 -46.99 -19.90
C ALA A 788 0.06 -47.22 -18.47
N SER A 789 0.81 -48.30 -18.26
CA SER A 789 1.36 -48.63 -16.97
C SER A 789 2.37 -47.54 -16.59
N PHE A 790 1.94 -46.51 -15.86
CA PHE A 790 2.83 -45.49 -15.29
C PHE A 790 3.84 -46.10 -14.30
N CYS A 791 3.66 -47.38 -13.95
CA CYS A 791 4.63 -48.17 -13.22
C CYS A 791 5.08 -49.37 -14.05
N PRO A 792 6.39 -49.53 -14.31
CA PRO A 792 6.91 -50.69 -15.06
C PRO A 792 6.89 -52.00 -14.25
N CYS A 793 6.27 -52.03 -13.07
CA CYS A 793 6.29 -53.19 -12.18
C CYS A 793 5.38 -54.32 -12.68
N LYS A 794 5.88 -55.56 -12.67
CA LYS A 794 5.15 -56.76 -13.12
C LYS A 794 3.87 -57.01 -12.31
N ASP A 795 3.86 -56.68 -11.01
CA ASP A 795 2.69 -56.85 -10.14
C ASP A 795 1.59 -55.83 -10.47
N CYS A 796 1.98 -54.60 -10.80
CA CYS A 796 1.10 -53.52 -11.25
C CYS A 796 0.46 -53.88 -12.60
N ALA A 797 1.25 -54.41 -13.53
CA ALA A 797 0.79 -54.82 -14.85
C ALA A 797 -0.32 -55.89 -14.78
N GLN A 798 -0.20 -56.87 -13.88
CA GLN A 798 -1.23 -57.89 -13.66
C GLN A 798 -2.55 -57.30 -13.13
N VAL A 799 -2.48 -56.29 -12.26
CA VAL A 799 -3.67 -55.58 -11.77
C VAL A 799 -4.32 -54.78 -12.91
N TYR A 800 -3.53 -54.13 -13.77
CA TYR A 800 -4.05 -53.42 -14.95
C TYR A 800 -4.70 -54.35 -15.97
N GLU A 801 -4.10 -55.51 -16.25
CA GLU A 801 -4.69 -56.53 -17.13
C GLU A 801 -6.04 -57.01 -16.58
N PHE A 802 -6.11 -57.24 -15.26
CA PHE A 802 -7.38 -57.57 -14.61
C PHE A 802 -8.43 -56.47 -14.79
N LEU A 803 -8.07 -55.18 -14.72
CA LEU A 803 -9.04 -54.09 -14.93
C LEU A 803 -9.68 -54.14 -16.32
N GLN A 804 -8.97 -54.61 -17.33
CA GLN A 804 -9.47 -54.77 -18.70
C GLN A 804 -10.50 -55.90 -18.87
N GLN A 805 -10.70 -56.76 -17.86
CA GLN A 805 -11.64 -57.89 -17.92
C GLN A 805 -13.02 -57.53 -17.33
N PRO A 806 -14.04 -57.14 -18.11
CA PRO A 806 -15.30 -56.57 -17.60
C PRO A 806 -16.21 -57.55 -16.85
N TYR A 807 -15.98 -58.86 -16.98
CA TYR A 807 -16.79 -59.91 -16.36
C TYR A 807 -16.15 -60.57 -15.14
N VAL A 808 -14.92 -60.20 -14.79
CA VAL A 808 -14.23 -60.72 -13.59
C VAL A 808 -14.36 -59.70 -12.46
N PRO A 809 -15.18 -59.94 -11.42
CA PRO A 809 -15.48 -58.93 -10.40
C PRO A 809 -14.37 -58.78 -9.36
N ARG A 810 -13.64 -59.84 -9.04
CA ARG A 810 -12.56 -59.84 -8.03
C ARG A 810 -11.48 -60.85 -8.39
N ARG A 811 -10.23 -60.57 -8.03
CA ARG A 811 -9.09 -61.47 -8.25
C ARG A 811 -8.07 -61.31 -7.13
N ILE A 812 -7.49 -62.42 -6.69
CA ILE A 812 -6.37 -62.45 -5.74
C ILE A 812 -5.06 -62.42 -6.52
N PHE A 813 -4.18 -61.48 -6.17
CA PHE A 813 -2.84 -61.36 -6.73
C PHE A 813 -1.82 -61.78 -5.66
N LYS A 814 -1.13 -62.90 -5.89
CA LYS A 814 -0.08 -63.39 -5.01
C LYS A 814 1.18 -62.56 -5.22
N MET A 815 1.66 -61.88 -4.18
CA MET A 815 2.85 -61.02 -4.26
C MET A 815 3.52 -60.87 -2.88
N SER A 816 4.72 -60.31 -2.86
CA SER A 816 5.47 -60.06 -1.61
C SER A 816 4.81 -58.97 -0.75
N THR A 817 5.21 -58.87 0.52
CA THR A 817 4.75 -57.81 1.43
C THR A 817 5.05 -56.41 0.87
N LYS A 818 6.28 -56.18 0.37
CA LYS A 818 6.68 -54.90 -0.22
C LYS A 818 5.86 -54.58 -1.48
N ALA A 819 5.61 -55.57 -2.35
CA ALA A 819 4.80 -55.40 -3.54
C ALA A 819 3.32 -55.12 -3.21
N SER A 820 2.79 -55.74 -2.16
CA SER A 820 1.40 -55.52 -1.71
C SER A 820 1.16 -54.07 -1.30
N PHE A 821 2.06 -53.51 -0.48
CA PHE A 821 1.98 -52.09 -0.10
C PHE A 821 2.23 -51.14 -1.27
N HIS A 822 3.13 -51.52 -2.19
CA HIS A 822 3.38 -50.74 -3.40
C HIS A 822 2.12 -50.60 -4.26
N VAL A 823 1.39 -51.69 -4.51
CA VAL A 823 0.16 -51.68 -5.30
C VAL A 823 -0.96 -50.90 -4.60
N ILE A 824 -1.11 -51.06 -3.28
CA ILE A 824 -2.19 -50.40 -2.51
C ILE A 824 -1.98 -48.89 -2.38
N ARG A 825 -0.74 -48.41 -2.20
CA ARG A 825 -0.45 -46.98 -1.97
C ARG A 825 -0.37 -46.14 -3.25
N ARG A 826 -0.58 -46.73 -4.44
CA ARG A 826 -0.42 -45.99 -5.70
C ARG A 826 -1.64 -45.10 -5.99
N PRO A 827 -1.44 -43.78 -6.20
CA PRO A 827 -2.53 -42.85 -6.50
C PRO A 827 -3.42 -43.33 -7.65
N ALA A 828 -2.84 -43.83 -8.75
CA ALA A 828 -3.58 -44.32 -9.91
C ALA A 828 -4.53 -45.51 -9.62
N ILE A 829 -4.26 -46.31 -8.58
CA ILE A 829 -5.13 -47.41 -8.14
C ILE A 829 -6.13 -46.90 -7.09
N CYS A 830 -5.69 -46.03 -6.19
CA CYS A 830 -6.55 -45.36 -5.20
C CYS A 830 -7.66 -44.50 -5.84
N HIS A 831 -7.36 -43.75 -6.90
CA HIS A 831 -8.32 -42.88 -7.60
C HIS A 831 -9.39 -43.65 -8.40
N LEU A 832 -9.19 -44.95 -8.66
CA LEU A 832 -10.17 -45.79 -9.38
C LEU A 832 -11.29 -46.34 -8.48
N GLY A 833 -11.25 -46.07 -7.16
CA GLY A 833 -12.27 -46.51 -6.21
C GLY A 833 -12.39 -48.04 -6.07
N LEU A 834 -11.28 -48.75 -6.28
CA LEU A 834 -11.20 -50.20 -6.12
C LEU A 834 -11.19 -50.58 -4.64
N ILE A 835 -11.85 -51.68 -4.29
CA ILE A 835 -11.78 -52.24 -2.93
C ILE A 835 -10.58 -53.18 -2.91
N THR A 836 -9.60 -52.89 -2.04
CA THR A 836 -8.39 -53.71 -1.89
C THR A 836 -8.31 -54.28 -0.48
N GLU A 837 -8.10 -55.59 -0.38
CA GLU A 837 -8.00 -56.31 0.90
C GLU A 837 -6.68 -57.10 0.92
N ILE A 838 -5.93 -57.01 2.03
CA ILE A 838 -4.70 -57.79 2.22
C ILE A 838 -5.07 -59.21 2.66
N VAL A 839 -4.54 -60.21 1.94
CA VAL A 839 -4.79 -61.62 2.23
C VAL A 839 -3.68 -62.18 3.13
N TYR A 840 -4.04 -62.70 4.30
CA TYR A 840 -3.12 -63.31 5.27
C TYR A 840 -3.25 -64.83 5.27
N VAL A 841 -2.12 -65.54 5.37
CA VAL A 841 -2.08 -66.99 5.61
C VAL A 841 -0.99 -67.28 6.65
N GLY A 842 -1.37 -67.84 7.80
CA GLY A 842 -0.43 -68.16 8.88
C GLY A 842 0.29 -66.93 9.46
N GLY A 843 -0.40 -65.79 9.56
CA GLY A 843 0.16 -64.53 10.07
C GLY A 843 1.09 -63.78 9.09
N ARG A 844 1.29 -64.29 7.86
CA ARG A 844 2.09 -63.63 6.82
C ARG A 844 1.21 -63.14 5.66
N ILE A 845 1.54 -61.98 5.11
CA ILE A 845 0.90 -61.43 3.92
C ILE A 845 1.22 -62.31 2.71
N ARG A 846 0.18 -62.80 2.02
CA ARG A 846 0.27 -63.65 0.82
C ARG A 846 -0.02 -62.90 -0.48
N GLY A 847 -0.62 -61.72 -0.39
CA GLY A 847 -0.97 -60.89 -1.54
C GLY A 847 -2.16 -59.97 -1.29
N VAL A 848 -2.74 -59.46 -2.37
CA VAL A 848 -3.85 -58.49 -2.34
C VAL A 848 -5.04 -59.03 -3.14
N LEU A 849 -6.23 -59.02 -2.54
CA LEU A 849 -7.50 -59.21 -3.23
C LEU A 849 -7.97 -57.84 -3.74
N VAL A 850 -8.15 -57.72 -5.05
CA VAL A 850 -8.69 -56.50 -5.68
C VAL A 850 -10.10 -56.80 -6.17
N THR A 851 -11.06 -56.00 -5.72
CA THR A 851 -12.48 -56.11 -6.06
C THR A 851 -12.95 -54.87 -6.81
N LYS A 852 -13.58 -55.11 -7.98
CA LYS A 852 -14.19 -54.08 -8.83
C LYS A 852 -15.55 -53.69 -8.26
N PRO A 853 -15.82 -52.40 -8.01
CA PRO A 853 -17.14 -51.97 -7.54
C PRO A 853 -18.22 -52.25 -8.60
N PRO A 854 -19.46 -52.56 -8.20
CA PRO A 854 -20.56 -52.85 -9.13
C PRO A 854 -20.81 -51.77 -10.18
N LYS A 855 -20.64 -50.49 -9.80
CA LYS A 855 -20.77 -49.33 -10.72
C LYS A 855 -19.76 -49.39 -11.88
N MET A 856 -18.53 -49.82 -11.61
CA MET A 856 -17.48 -49.95 -12.64
C MET A 856 -17.76 -51.13 -13.57
N LEU A 857 -18.21 -52.26 -13.03
CA LEU A 857 -18.64 -53.40 -13.83
C LEU A 857 -19.83 -53.04 -14.74
N LYS A 858 -20.84 -52.34 -14.22
CA LYS A 858 -21.98 -51.85 -15.02
C LYS A 858 -21.52 -50.92 -16.15
N ALA A 859 -20.56 -50.02 -15.89
CA ALA A 859 -20.04 -49.11 -16.92
C ALA A 859 -19.17 -49.81 -18.00
N ALA A 860 -18.51 -50.92 -17.66
CA ALA A 860 -17.61 -51.65 -18.55
C ALA A 860 -18.28 -52.79 -19.33
N ARG A 861 -19.44 -53.29 -18.89
CA ARG A 861 -20.23 -54.32 -19.58
C ARG A 861 -21.14 -53.74 -20.66
N TRP A 862 -21.44 -54.52 -21.69
CA TRP A 862 -22.26 -54.05 -22.81
C TRP A 862 -23.67 -53.69 -22.37
N GLU A 863 -24.29 -54.51 -21.52
CA GLU A 863 -25.66 -54.33 -21.05
C GLU A 863 -25.83 -52.99 -20.33
N GLY A 864 -24.87 -52.63 -19.47
CA GLY A 864 -24.90 -51.36 -18.75
C GLY A 864 -24.56 -50.14 -19.61
N ARG A 865 -23.81 -50.30 -20.72
CA ARG A 865 -23.62 -49.24 -21.73
C ARG A 865 -24.86 -49.07 -22.61
N LEU A 866 -25.51 -50.17 -22.99
CA LEU A 866 -26.76 -50.15 -23.75
C LEU A 866 -27.87 -49.45 -22.97
N GLU A 867 -27.97 -49.70 -21.65
CA GLU A 867 -28.94 -49.01 -20.80
C GLU A 867 -28.71 -47.50 -20.75
N GLN A 868 -27.45 -47.05 -20.63
CA GLN A 868 -27.11 -45.62 -20.68
C GLN A 868 -27.39 -44.99 -22.05
N ALA A 869 -27.25 -45.75 -23.15
CA ALA A 869 -27.59 -45.28 -24.48
C ALA A 869 -29.11 -45.07 -24.64
N ARG A 870 -29.92 -45.92 -24.00
CA ARG A 870 -31.39 -45.78 -23.96
C ARG A 870 -31.80 -44.56 -23.15
N GLU A 871 -31.21 -44.36 -21.97
CA GLU A 871 -31.44 -43.15 -21.15
C GLU A 871 -31.10 -41.87 -21.94
N PHE A 872 -30.01 -41.89 -22.70
CA PHE A 872 -29.61 -40.76 -23.55
C PHE A 872 -30.62 -40.48 -24.67
N LEU A 873 -31.09 -41.51 -25.39
CA LEU A 873 -32.09 -41.35 -26.45
C LEU A 873 -33.45 -40.90 -25.88
N ALA A 874 -33.88 -41.46 -24.75
CA ALA A 874 -35.11 -41.06 -24.09
C ALA A 874 -35.09 -39.58 -23.62
N ALA A 875 -33.91 -39.03 -23.31
CA ALA A 875 -33.74 -37.62 -23.00
C ALA A 875 -33.84 -36.70 -24.23
N ILE A 876 -33.63 -37.23 -25.44
CA ILE A 876 -33.76 -36.45 -26.69
C ILE A 876 -35.22 -36.31 -27.12
N GLY A 877 -36.01 -37.37 -27.01
CA GLY A 877 -37.41 -37.36 -27.42
C GLY A 877 -38.05 -38.74 -27.46
N THR A 878 -39.30 -38.79 -27.93
CA THR A 878 -40.00 -40.05 -28.22
C THR A 878 -39.41 -40.75 -29.44
N ASP A 879 -39.73 -42.02 -29.65
CA ASP A 879 -39.31 -42.77 -30.84
C ASP A 879 -39.71 -42.10 -32.15
N GLU A 880 -40.92 -41.52 -32.18
CA GLU A 880 -41.46 -40.81 -33.33
C GLU A 880 -40.64 -39.54 -33.63
N GLU A 881 -40.31 -38.77 -32.58
CA GLU A 881 -39.47 -37.57 -32.70
C GLU A 881 -38.04 -37.94 -33.14
N ILE A 882 -37.45 -39.01 -32.59
CA ILE A 882 -36.12 -39.48 -32.97
C ILE A 882 -36.11 -40.02 -34.41
N ALA A 883 -37.17 -40.71 -34.84
CA ALA A 883 -37.33 -41.17 -36.22
C ALA A 883 -37.38 -39.98 -37.20
N LEU A 884 -38.12 -38.92 -36.85
CA LEU A 884 -38.18 -37.68 -37.63
C LEU A 884 -36.82 -36.97 -37.69
N ILE A 885 -36.10 -36.87 -36.58
CA ILE A 885 -34.77 -36.23 -36.53
C ILE A 885 -33.74 -37.04 -37.32
N MET A 886 -33.76 -38.37 -37.19
CA MET A 886 -32.78 -39.25 -37.82
C MET A 886 -33.05 -39.48 -39.31
N GLY A 887 -34.29 -39.33 -39.77
CA GLY A 887 -34.68 -39.55 -41.17
C GLY A 887 -34.16 -40.88 -41.70
N ASP A 888 -33.47 -40.85 -42.84
CA ASP A 888 -32.89 -42.03 -43.51
C ASP A 888 -31.86 -42.80 -42.65
N ARG A 889 -31.34 -42.19 -41.58
CA ARG A 889 -30.37 -42.82 -40.67
C ARG A 889 -31.03 -43.61 -39.54
N TYR A 890 -32.36 -43.51 -39.37
CA TYR A 890 -33.08 -44.21 -38.31
C TYR A 890 -32.95 -45.74 -38.37
N PRO A 891 -33.02 -46.40 -39.54
CA PRO A 891 -32.79 -47.85 -39.63
C PRO A 891 -31.38 -48.27 -39.19
N ALA A 892 -30.37 -47.42 -39.38
CA ALA A 892 -29.02 -47.69 -38.93
C ALA A 892 -28.90 -47.60 -37.39
N LEU A 893 -29.61 -46.66 -36.77
CA LEU A 893 -29.73 -46.54 -35.32
C LEU A 893 -30.36 -47.81 -34.71
N LEU A 894 -31.45 -48.31 -35.29
CA LEU A 894 -32.13 -49.53 -34.83
C LEU A 894 -31.23 -50.77 -34.94
N ARG A 895 -30.33 -50.85 -35.93
CA ARG A 895 -29.36 -51.96 -36.01
C ARG A 895 -28.28 -51.89 -34.93
N ALA A 896 -27.87 -50.68 -34.53
CA ALA A 896 -26.87 -50.49 -33.47
C ALA A 896 -27.41 -50.83 -32.07
N LEU A 897 -28.73 -50.77 -31.88
CA LEU A 897 -29.41 -51.09 -30.63
C LEU A 897 -30.13 -52.44 -30.80
N PRO A 898 -29.64 -53.55 -30.21
CA PRO A 898 -30.39 -54.81 -30.24
C PRO A 898 -31.64 -54.68 -29.35
N LEU A 899 -32.72 -54.15 -29.92
CA LEU A 899 -34.00 -53.90 -29.28
C LEU A 899 -34.80 -55.21 -29.22
N ARG A 900 -34.75 -55.92 -28.10
CA ARG A 900 -35.95 -56.67 -27.67
C ARG A 900 -36.69 -55.75 -26.71
N GLY A 901 -37.77 -55.13 -27.20
CA GLY A 901 -38.72 -54.39 -26.37
C GLY A 901 -39.30 -53.08 -26.92
N TRP A 902 -38.80 -52.54 -28.04
CA TRP A 902 -39.30 -51.26 -28.60
C TRP A 902 -39.95 -51.39 -30.00
N ALA A 903 -40.15 -52.62 -30.48
CA ALA A 903 -40.83 -52.91 -31.75
C ALA A 903 -41.87 -54.03 -31.56
N THR A 904 -42.82 -53.86 -30.64
CA THR A 904 -43.99 -54.75 -30.49
C THR A 904 -45.29 -53.98 -30.21
N LYS A 905 -45.45 -52.84 -30.86
CA LYS A 905 -46.76 -52.37 -31.33
C LYS A 905 -46.56 -51.98 -32.79
N PHE A 906 -47.40 -52.49 -33.68
CA PHE A 906 -47.29 -52.47 -35.14
C PHE A 906 -46.44 -53.58 -35.77
N CYS A 907 -46.93 -54.81 -35.66
CA CYS A 907 -47.48 -55.48 -36.83
C CYS A 907 -48.99 -55.54 -36.65
#